data_AF-A0A838J259-F1
#
_entry.id   AF-A0A838J259-F1
#
_cell.length_a   1.000
_cell.length_b   1.000
_cell.length_c   1.000
_cell.angle_alpha   90.00
_cell.angle_beta   90.00
_cell.angle_gamma   90.00
#
_symmetry.space_group_name_H-M   'P 1'
#
loop_
_entity.id
_entity.type
_entity.pdbx_description
1 polymer ?
#
loop_
_entity_poly.entity_id
_entity_poly.type
_entity_poly.pdbx_seq_one_letter_code
_entity_poly.pdbx_strand_id
1 'polypeptide(L)'
;MRPNALYQATVEELEAVLPPRVVSRALKEGLGEVDQTPASVAFGDVERILKGAVFKYLQVTNPAEQARTMVAGLLERLQVAAVEPTTKVPVVRAEESAVATVDVVTGVTDASHAAAPAAGAASASSVARLATLRAAMRPFNLYFGWPEVRKLRAQVQVLESEVATRDDLEAAFDEAEAQLRIVEQKLEDQLVLQARDLGELEEAFEAVANLGGPRVRRLEALVGQVRQAQAERTLADAECERGRTLARDLRKLMESSVYRPEDPPDTSLEGRRRRDDAPPAGAADFGAAADFGAAAQFGAAADFAAAAASLPLGAEEVVPEHLSAEVTERLLRLDLESETKELASLQAEHGELLRYLPDLATHFESIRGGLDGRTSVAGDLKSLRETLAETSAVQRNHLQHELDAVADEIPGLHPDVGVATLERAVRVTRDVLAEGLPAFDDVHVIRDLHRSARERSEELTRREEEVRSRTATQIATQVEVLERIDAALARPGFESDAFAPLRTELGDARDALAEAIEAGRADSDALERARRGESRWERGVAERADDARERVRARLRSCDVRLSALPQLGSVPARAADLRQEIARFADEDDLDEAHVAALGSLVDRLHADAVAEAAHRLDSLGKEAGESVGEVVLRELQAAARSLAADTFPDLDRLRLVIDQERASARERDQTRLQRLQLDGSRLDTSGVPSVERLRASLATARAELDEGRPATRHLDAAETAVVEIERQMRERLAAFEDRLDVALAALTTVERLNNDDVAAVRRILTHLDSQRDAIGRVSPGLQAQLVGALAEAEMLLQGLEEAYEATRAVADQLVSGSMLDDVLGFFDDLSGGFGFDDAPTEEGVVHVPPDESAVPDEVTVPDEVVVSDERAPEGPIDPDLASRMDAYRELEGVDAVFAVDGGGRPLGGALAGAPTVDVAAAVSATASAFRQLGTIWEAGSADVIDLALPRHHLLMVPTRGGGHLALLVGDLDAVPALTTRLREEHDGETDSAPLG
;
A
#
# COMPACT_ATOMS: atom_id res chain seq x y z
N MET A 1 -5.79 -11.95 -15.20
CA MET A 1 -6.91 -11.15 -15.74
C MET A 1 -6.95 -9.80 -15.03
N ARG A 2 -7.40 -8.73 -15.67
CA ARG A 2 -7.76 -7.49 -14.95
C ARG A 2 -9.19 -7.66 -14.39
N PRO A 3 -9.52 -7.15 -13.18
CA PRO A 3 -10.90 -7.09 -12.71
C PRO A 3 -11.78 -6.26 -13.65
N ASN A 4 -13.08 -6.51 -13.67
CA ASN A 4 -14.01 -5.61 -14.35
C ASN A 4 -14.09 -4.28 -13.57
N ALA A 5 -13.97 -3.14 -14.24
CA ALA A 5 -14.05 -1.81 -13.61
C ALA A 5 -15.36 -1.61 -12.82
N LEU A 6 -16.48 -2.17 -13.31
CA LEU A 6 -17.76 -2.16 -12.59
C LEU A 6 -17.69 -2.95 -11.26
N TYR A 7 -16.95 -4.05 -11.23
CA TYR A 7 -16.73 -4.83 -10.01
C TYR A 7 -15.83 -4.07 -9.03
N GLN A 8 -14.81 -3.34 -9.51
CA GLN A 8 -13.95 -2.51 -8.65
C GLN A 8 -14.74 -1.37 -8.00
N ALA A 9 -15.51 -0.61 -8.78
CA ALA A 9 -16.41 0.42 -8.25
C ALA A 9 -17.42 -0.16 -7.24
N THR A 10 -17.90 -1.39 -7.45
CA THR A 10 -18.78 -2.09 -6.50
C THR A 10 -18.07 -2.45 -5.18
N VAL A 11 -16.77 -2.77 -5.21
CA VAL A 11 -15.98 -3.00 -3.98
C VAL A 11 -15.79 -1.68 -3.23
N GLU A 12 -15.32 -0.64 -3.91
CA GLU A 12 -15.01 0.68 -3.32
C GLU A 12 -16.25 1.30 -2.64
N GLU A 13 -17.39 1.29 -3.32
CA GLU A 13 -18.67 1.78 -2.79
C GLU A 13 -19.22 0.95 -1.61
N LEU A 14 -18.86 -0.33 -1.52
CA LEU A 14 -19.26 -1.18 -0.39
C LEU A 14 -18.30 -1.07 0.80
N GLU A 15 -17.00 -0.88 0.58
CA GLU A 15 -16.02 -0.69 1.66
C GLU A 15 -16.20 0.66 2.39
N ALA A 16 -16.83 1.64 1.74
CA ALA A 16 -17.32 2.86 2.37
C ALA A 16 -18.50 2.64 3.37
N VAL A 17 -19.14 1.47 3.38
CA VAL A 17 -20.36 1.17 4.18
C VAL A 17 -20.20 -0.08 5.06
N LEU A 18 -19.30 -1.01 4.70
CA LEU A 18 -19.07 -2.29 5.39
C LEU A 18 -17.57 -2.58 5.51
N PRO A 19 -17.10 -3.26 6.57
CA PRO A 19 -15.69 -3.63 6.69
C PRO A 19 -15.21 -4.51 5.51
N PRO A 20 -13.99 -4.32 4.97
CA PRO A 20 -13.46 -5.05 3.80
C PRO A 20 -13.60 -6.58 3.87
N ARG A 21 -13.42 -7.19 5.07
CA ARG A 21 -13.61 -8.63 5.30
C ARG A 21 -15.07 -9.08 5.09
N VAL A 22 -16.05 -8.21 5.35
CA VAL A 22 -17.48 -8.46 5.10
C VAL A 22 -17.82 -8.25 3.63
N VAL A 23 -17.30 -7.19 2.99
CA VAL A 23 -17.48 -6.92 1.56
C VAL A 23 -16.95 -8.09 0.71
N SER A 24 -15.70 -8.50 0.97
CA SER A 24 -15.06 -9.65 0.31
C SER A 24 -15.87 -10.94 0.45
N ARG A 25 -16.49 -11.17 1.61
CA ARG A 25 -17.34 -12.34 1.87
C ARG A 25 -18.67 -12.25 1.13
N ALA A 26 -19.37 -11.12 1.25
CA ALA A 26 -20.69 -10.92 0.65
C ALA A 26 -20.65 -10.92 -0.89
N LEU A 27 -19.61 -10.34 -1.49
CA LEU A 27 -19.39 -10.40 -2.94
C LEU A 27 -19.00 -11.81 -3.39
N LYS A 28 -18.14 -12.53 -2.66
CA LYS A 28 -17.80 -13.93 -3.00
C LYS A 28 -19.01 -14.87 -2.89
N GLU A 29 -19.87 -14.66 -1.89
CA GLU A 29 -21.14 -15.39 -1.72
C GLU A 29 -22.10 -15.08 -2.88
N GLY A 30 -22.29 -13.79 -3.21
CA GLY A 30 -23.16 -13.36 -4.31
C GLY A 30 -22.68 -13.78 -5.71
N LEU A 31 -21.37 -13.77 -5.98
CA LEU A 31 -20.80 -14.29 -7.22
C LEU A 31 -21.10 -15.79 -7.38
N GLY A 32 -21.07 -16.54 -6.28
CA GLY A 32 -21.50 -17.95 -6.24
C GLY A 32 -23.00 -18.15 -6.43
N GLU A 33 -23.86 -17.24 -5.92
CA GLU A 33 -25.32 -17.24 -6.19
C GLU A 33 -25.66 -16.95 -7.66
N VAL A 34 -24.72 -16.42 -8.45
CA VAL A 34 -24.94 -15.98 -9.85
C VAL A 34 -24.08 -16.74 -10.89
N ASP A 35 -23.17 -17.62 -10.45
CA ASP A 35 -22.24 -18.38 -11.29
C ASP A 35 -21.41 -17.49 -12.24
N GLN A 36 -20.86 -16.40 -11.69
CA GLN A 36 -20.07 -15.40 -12.42
C GLN A 36 -18.71 -15.13 -11.77
N THR A 37 -17.73 -14.72 -12.59
CA THR A 37 -16.39 -14.36 -12.13
C THR A 37 -16.23 -12.83 -12.01
N PRO A 38 -15.30 -12.30 -11.17
CA PRO A 38 -15.02 -10.86 -11.08
C PRO A 38 -14.61 -10.17 -12.40
N ALA A 39 -14.28 -10.94 -13.44
CA ALA A 39 -13.97 -10.44 -14.78
C ALA A 39 -15.19 -10.42 -15.73
N SER A 40 -16.27 -11.14 -15.43
CA SER A 40 -17.42 -11.35 -16.30
C SER A 40 -18.76 -10.77 -15.80
N VAL A 41 -18.82 -10.27 -14.56
CA VAL A 41 -20.04 -9.71 -13.95
C VAL A 41 -20.64 -8.56 -14.78
N ALA A 42 -21.94 -8.60 -15.08
CA ALA A 42 -22.69 -7.49 -15.66
C ALA A 42 -23.46 -6.68 -14.60
N PHE A 43 -23.95 -5.49 -14.95
CA PHE A 43 -24.70 -4.62 -14.02
C PHE A 43 -25.94 -5.31 -13.42
N GLY A 44 -26.70 -6.06 -14.21
CA GLY A 44 -27.87 -6.81 -13.72
C GLY A 44 -27.53 -7.99 -12.78
N ASP A 45 -26.25 -8.38 -12.71
CA ASP A 45 -25.74 -9.39 -11.78
C ASP A 45 -25.21 -8.72 -10.50
N VAL A 46 -24.50 -7.60 -10.61
CA VAL A 46 -24.17 -6.70 -9.48
C VAL A 46 -25.45 -6.29 -8.76
N GLU A 47 -26.51 -5.92 -9.49
CA GLU A 47 -27.82 -5.58 -8.92
C GLU A 47 -28.43 -6.74 -8.11
N ARG A 48 -28.28 -7.98 -8.60
CA ARG A 48 -28.78 -9.19 -7.94
C ARG A 48 -27.98 -9.50 -6.67
N ILE A 49 -26.66 -9.33 -6.72
CA ILE A 49 -25.74 -9.50 -5.58
C ILE A 49 -26.03 -8.47 -4.48
N LEU A 50 -26.23 -7.19 -4.87
CA LEU A 50 -26.53 -6.09 -3.95
C LEU A 50 -27.89 -6.26 -3.27
N LYS A 51 -28.93 -6.67 -4.02
CA LYS A 51 -30.27 -6.94 -3.47
C LYS A 51 -30.40 -8.30 -2.76
N GLY A 52 -29.46 -9.22 -3.01
CA GLY A 52 -29.37 -10.56 -2.44
C GLY A 52 -28.41 -10.61 -1.26
N ALA A 53 -27.23 -11.24 -1.47
CA ALA A 53 -26.21 -11.44 -0.46
C ALA A 53 -25.88 -10.17 0.37
N VAL A 54 -25.57 -9.04 -0.29
CA VAL A 54 -25.15 -7.83 0.44
C VAL A 54 -26.28 -7.23 1.27
N PHE A 55 -27.52 -7.24 0.77
CA PHE A 55 -28.70 -6.81 1.52
C PHE A 55 -28.93 -7.66 2.79
N LYS A 56 -28.71 -9.00 2.74
CA LYS A 56 -28.75 -9.87 3.92
C LYS A 56 -27.75 -9.39 4.99
N TYR A 57 -26.51 -9.07 4.60
CA TYR A 57 -25.48 -8.59 5.54
C TYR A 57 -25.78 -7.18 6.07
N LEU A 58 -26.30 -6.26 5.24
CA LEU A 58 -26.73 -4.92 5.68
C LEU A 58 -27.91 -4.98 6.67
N GLN A 59 -28.80 -5.96 6.56
CA GLN A 59 -29.89 -6.17 7.53
C GLN A 59 -29.41 -6.66 8.92
N VAL A 60 -28.18 -7.18 9.04
CA VAL A 60 -27.60 -7.56 10.34
C VAL A 60 -27.11 -6.32 11.11
N THR A 61 -26.67 -5.28 10.39
CA THR A 61 -26.11 -4.05 10.98
C THR A 61 -27.07 -2.86 10.99
N ASN A 62 -28.08 -2.85 10.11
CA ASN A 62 -29.01 -1.72 9.94
C ASN A 62 -30.48 -2.19 9.87
N PRO A 63 -31.45 -1.40 10.38
CA PRO A 63 -32.87 -1.59 10.15
C PRO A 63 -33.22 -1.77 8.65
N ALA A 64 -34.15 -2.67 8.34
CA ALA A 64 -34.43 -3.10 6.96
C ALA A 64 -34.76 -1.96 5.98
N GLU A 65 -35.43 -0.88 6.43
CA GLU A 65 -35.71 0.30 5.60
C GLU A 65 -34.45 1.13 5.30
N GLN A 66 -33.53 1.24 6.26
CA GLN A 66 -32.24 1.90 6.05
C GLN A 66 -31.35 1.06 5.12
N ALA A 67 -31.29 -0.27 5.34
CA ALA A 67 -30.58 -1.19 4.44
C ALA A 67 -31.12 -1.14 2.99
N ARG A 68 -32.45 -1.03 2.80
CA ARG A 68 -33.08 -0.82 1.47
C ARG A 68 -32.63 0.51 0.84
N THR A 69 -32.63 1.57 1.62
CA THR A 69 -32.25 2.92 1.17
C THR A 69 -30.76 2.96 0.77
N MET A 70 -29.89 2.31 1.55
CA MET A 70 -28.46 2.18 1.24
C MET A 70 -28.24 1.40 -0.07
N VAL A 71 -28.87 0.24 -0.24
CA VAL A 71 -28.77 -0.55 -1.48
C VAL A 71 -29.30 0.22 -2.70
N ALA A 72 -30.39 0.98 -2.55
CA ALA A 72 -30.90 1.83 -3.64
C ALA A 72 -29.91 2.93 -4.04
N GLY A 73 -29.34 3.65 -3.06
CA GLY A 73 -28.35 4.70 -3.34
C GLY A 73 -27.01 4.18 -3.89
N LEU A 74 -26.60 2.98 -3.48
CA LEU A 74 -25.44 2.27 -4.06
C LEU A 74 -25.67 1.94 -5.55
N LEU A 75 -26.86 1.43 -5.89
CA LEU A 75 -27.22 1.11 -7.27
C LEU A 75 -27.29 2.37 -8.15
N GLU A 76 -27.79 3.48 -7.62
CA GLU A 76 -27.85 4.76 -8.33
C GLU A 76 -26.44 5.29 -8.66
N ARG A 77 -25.50 5.27 -7.70
CA ARG A 77 -24.10 5.68 -7.93
C ARG A 77 -23.37 4.75 -8.90
N LEU A 78 -23.54 3.44 -8.75
CA LEU A 78 -22.96 2.45 -9.68
C LEU A 78 -23.57 2.55 -11.09
N GLN A 79 -24.82 2.97 -11.23
CA GLN A 79 -25.45 3.21 -12.53
C GLN A 79 -24.89 4.46 -13.21
N VAL A 80 -24.54 5.51 -12.46
CA VAL A 80 -23.79 6.67 -12.99
C VAL A 80 -22.38 6.25 -13.40
N ALA A 81 -21.64 5.53 -12.55
CA ALA A 81 -20.29 5.05 -12.85
C ALA A 81 -20.23 4.12 -14.08
N ALA A 82 -21.29 3.32 -14.32
CA ALA A 82 -21.41 2.46 -15.50
C ALA A 82 -21.69 3.23 -16.82
N VAL A 83 -22.04 4.51 -16.75
CA VAL A 83 -22.47 5.34 -17.90
C VAL A 83 -21.37 6.31 -18.39
N GLU A 84 -20.23 6.43 -17.71
CA GLU A 84 -19.06 7.22 -18.15
C GLU A 84 -17.85 6.40 -18.66
N PRO A 85 -17.94 5.69 -19.81
CA PRO A 85 -16.76 5.14 -20.46
C PRO A 85 -16.03 6.19 -21.32
N THR A 86 -14.87 6.65 -20.83
CA THR A 86 -13.78 7.33 -21.58
C THR A 86 -14.05 8.75 -22.13
N THR A 87 -13.24 9.73 -21.68
CA THR A 87 -12.98 10.97 -22.44
C THR A 87 -11.67 11.63 -22.01
N LYS A 88 -11.01 12.36 -22.94
CA LYS A 88 -9.59 12.82 -22.93
C LYS A 88 -8.64 11.64 -23.27
N VAL A 89 -7.70 11.73 -24.21
CA VAL A 89 -7.05 12.86 -24.92
C VAL A 89 -7.23 12.70 -26.46
N PRO A 90 -7.26 13.76 -27.29
CA PRO A 90 -7.81 13.69 -28.66
C PRO A 90 -6.78 13.44 -29.79
N VAL A 91 -7.25 12.86 -30.90
CA VAL A 91 -6.59 12.88 -32.21
C VAL A 91 -7.58 13.31 -33.31
N VAL A 92 -7.03 13.95 -34.35
CA VAL A 92 -7.69 14.70 -35.44
C VAL A 92 -8.85 13.95 -36.14
N ARG A 93 -9.92 14.71 -36.42
CA ARG A 93 -11.06 14.33 -37.27
C ARG A 93 -10.75 14.55 -38.75
N ALA A 94 -11.05 13.56 -39.59
CA ALA A 94 -11.23 13.74 -41.03
C ALA A 94 -12.44 12.89 -41.48
N GLU A 95 -13.16 13.39 -42.48
CA GLU A 95 -14.33 12.74 -43.10
C GLU A 95 -13.84 11.79 -44.23
N GLU A 96 -14.62 10.91 -44.87
CA GLU A 96 -15.96 11.10 -45.43
C GLU A 96 -16.70 9.74 -45.63
N SER A 97 -17.84 9.71 -46.35
CA SER A 97 -18.74 8.54 -46.42
C SER A 97 -19.29 8.29 -47.84
N ALA A 98 -20.05 7.19 -47.97
CA ALA A 98 -20.95 6.80 -49.07
C ALA A 98 -20.39 6.13 -50.35
N VAL A 99 -20.67 4.82 -50.44
CA VAL A 99 -21.47 4.16 -51.50
C VAL A 99 -21.39 4.68 -52.94
N ALA A 100 -20.92 3.83 -53.86
CA ALA A 100 -21.39 3.77 -55.24
C ALA A 100 -21.28 2.35 -55.83
N THR A 101 -22.29 1.92 -56.58
CA THR A 101 -22.28 0.71 -57.43
C THR A 101 -22.16 1.09 -58.91
N VAL A 102 -21.61 0.21 -59.75
CA VAL A 102 -22.11 -0.11 -61.11
C VAL A 102 -21.32 -1.29 -61.73
N ASP A 103 -21.95 -1.91 -62.72
CA ASP A 103 -21.69 -3.23 -63.31
C ASP A 103 -20.66 -3.25 -64.48
N VAL A 104 -20.58 -4.41 -65.15
CA VAL A 104 -19.99 -4.73 -66.47
C VAL A 104 -18.60 -5.43 -66.47
N VAL A 105 -18.35 -6.55 -67.18
CA VAL A 105 -19.05 -7.82 -67.51
C VAL A 105 -18.17 -8.61 -68.51
N THR A 106 -18.33 -9.95 -68.57
CA THR A 106 -17.64 -10.97 -69.40
C THR A 106 -16.33 -11.57 -68.82
N GLY A 107 -16.17 -12.91 -68.80
CA GLY A 107 -17.19 -13.94 -69.03
C GLY A 107 -16.71 -15.41 -69.03
N VAL A 108 -17.59 -16.29 -68.53
CA VAL A 108 -17.80 -17.71 -68.89
C VAL A 108 -16.60 -18.68 -68.88
N THR A 109 -16.57 -19.56 -67.86
CA THR A 109 -16.74 -21.02 -68.05
C THR A 109 -17.37 -21.65 -66.81
N ASP A 110 -18.39 -22.49 -66.98
CA ASP A 110 -18.99 -23.31 -65.90
C ASP A 110 -18.12 -24.50 -65.50
N ALA A 111 -18.03 -24.77 -64.19
CA ALA A 111 -18.33 -26.09 -63.58
C ALA A 111 -17.99 -26.13 -62.08
N SER A 112 -18.94 -26.54 -61.22
CA SER A 112 -18.75 -27.01 -59.83
C SER A 112 -18.16 -25.98 -58.83
N HIS A 113 -18.75 -25.68 -57.67
CA HIS A 113 -19.58 -26.50 -56.78
C HIS A 113 -20.47 -25.59 -55.89
N ALA A 114 -21.50 -26.14 -55.24
CA ALA A 114 -22.25 -25.43 -54.20
C ALA A 114 -21.52 -25.51 -52.85
N ALA A 115 -21.34 -24.38 -52.15
CA ALA A 115 -20.51 -24.28 -50.94
C ALA A 115 -21.29 -23.83 -49.68
N ALA A 116 -22.44 -24.46 -49.44
CA ALA A 116 -23.09 -24.54 -48.13
C ALA A 116 -23.81 -25.90 -48.09
N PRO A 117 -23.27 -26.91 -47.37
CA PRO A 117 -23.26 -26.87 -45.90
C PRO A 117 -21.99 -27.45 -45.24
N ALA A 118 -21.21 -26.63 -44.52
CA ALA A 118 -20.03 -27.11 -43.80
C ALA A 118 -20.35 -27.80 -42.45
N ALA A 119 -21.18 -27.17 -41.60
CA ALA A 119 -21.45 -27.65 -40.23
C ALA A 119 -22.11 -29.05 -40.17
N GLY A 120 -23.00 -29.35 -41.13
CA GLY A 120 -23.61 -30.68 -41.24
C GLY A 120 -22.67 -31.76 -41.78
N ALA A 121 -21.54 -31.40 -42.39
CA ALA A 121 -20.54 -32.33 -42.88
C ALA A 121 -19.49 -32.67 -41.79
N ALA A 122 -19.10 -31.69 -40.97
CA ALA A 122 -18.18 -31.89 -39.85
C ALA A 122 -18.73 -32.93 -38.84
N SER A 123 -19.93 -32.68 -38.29
CA SER A 123 -20.60 -33.60 -37.37
C SER A 123 -20.82 -35.02 -37.96
N ALA A 124 -21.14 -35.13 -39.25
CA ALA A 124 -21.23 -36.42 -39.94
C ALA A 124 -19.86 -37.14 -40.03
N SER A 125 -18.78 -36.39 -40.25
CA SER A 125 -17.41 -36.92 -40.24
C SER A 125 -17.02 -37.43 -38.85
N SER A 126 -17.25 -36.65 -37.79
CA SER A 126 -16.96 -37.02 -36.40
C SER A 126 -17.72 -38.29 -35.98
N VAL A 127 -18.98 -38.45 -36.39
CA VAL A 127 -19.76 -39.69 -36.15
C VAL A 127 -19.16 -40.89 -36.89
N ALA A 128 -18.68 -40.74 -38.12
CA ALA A 128 -18.01 -41.81 -38.86
C ALA A 128 -16.62 -42.17 -38.27
N ARG A 129 -15.86 -41.16 -37.83
CA ARG A 129 -14.57 -41.32 -37.13
C ARG A 129 -14.75 -42.07 -35.82
N LEU A 130 -15.75 -41.68 -35.01
CA LEU A 130 -16.15 -42.38 -33.78
C LEU A 130 -16.61 -43.82 -34.03
N ALA A 131 -17.36 -44.08 -35.11
CA ALA A 131 -17.77 -45.44 -35.47
C ALA A 131 -16.58 -46.32 -35.87
N THR A 132 -15.57 -45.73 -36.53
CA THR A 132 -14.32 -46.41 -36.91
C THR A 132 -13.47 -46.73 -35.68
N LEU A 133 -13.28 -45.76 -34.78
CA LEU A 133 -12.58 -45.94 -33.50
C LEU A 133 -13.24 -47.01 -32.61
N ARG A 134 -14.58 -47.00 -32.52
CA ARG A 134 -15.37 -48.05 -31.85
C ARG A 134 -15.21 -49.45 -32.48
N ALA A 135 -15.02 -49.53 -33.80
CA ALA A 135 -14.77 -50.79 -34.49
C ALA A 135 -13.35 -51.31 -34.21
N ALA A 136 -12.34 -50.44 -34.29
CA ALA A 136 -10.94 -50.74 -33.99
C ALA A 136 -10.72 -51.14 -32.52
N MET A 137 -11.48 -50.57 -31.57
CA MET A 137 -11.41 -50.97 -30.15
C MET A 137 -11.90 -52.42 -29.89
N ARG A 138 -12.63 -53.07 -30.83
CA ARG A 138 -13.29 -54.36 -30.56
C ARG A 138 -12.36 -55.52 -30.16
N PRO A 139 -11.22 -55.78 -30.84
CA PRO A 139 -10.33 -56.90 -30.50
C PRO A 139 -9.75 -56.75 -29.08
N PHE A 140 -9.43 -55.52 -28.69
CA PHE A 140 -8.81 -55.20 -27.40
C PHE A 140 -9.73 -55.35 -26.18
N ASN A 141 -11.00 -55.72 -26.38
CA ASN A 141 -11.88 -56.07 -25.25
C ASN A 141 -11.40 -57.32 -24.50
N LEU A 142 -10.59 -58.21 -25.09
CA LEU A 142 -9.99 -59.31 -24.33
C LEU A 142 -9.01 -58.80 -23.24
N TYR A 143 -8.44 -57.61 -23.41
CA TYR A 143 -7.38 -57.06 -22.57
C TYR A 143 -7.87 -55.99 -21.58
N PHE A 144 -9.06 -56.18 -20.99
CA PHE A 144 -9.71 -55.24 -20.04
C PHE A 144 -8.79 -54.74 -18.90
N GLY A 145 -7.83 -55.54 -18.45
CA GLY A 145 -6.92 -55.17 -17.35
C GLY A 145 -5.92 -54.05 -17.71
N TRP A 146 -5.57 -53.90 -18.99
CA TRP A 146 -4.56 -52.95 -19.43
C TRP A 146 -5.00 -51.49 -19.17
N PRO A 147 -4.15 -50.65 -18.53
CA PRO A 147 -4.50 -49.26 -18.25
C PRO A 147 -4.70 -48.42 -19.52
N GLU A 148 -4.02 -48.76 -20.61
CA GLU A 148 -4.13 -48.08 -21.91
C GLU A 148 -5.50 -48.34 -22.55
N VAL A 149 -5.98 -49.59 -22.49
CA VAL A 149 -7.34 -49.98 -22.94
C VAL A 149 -8.42 -49.33 -22.08
N ARG A 150 -8.16 -49.14 -20.77
CA ARG A 150 -9.06 -48.40 -19.88
C ARG A 150 -9.09 -46.91 -20.21
N LYS A 151 -7.94 -46.27 -20.49
CA LYS A 151 -7.88 -44.87 -20.94
C LYS A 151 -8.59 -44.68 -22.28
N LEU A 152 -8.29 -45.53 -23.28
CA LEU A 152 -8.93 -45.49 -24.59
C LEU A 152 -10.46 -45.58 -24.48
N ARG A 153 -10.99 -46.52 -23.66
CA ARG A 153 -12.43 -46.63 -23.43
C ARG A 153 -13.02 -45.38 -22.76
N ALA A 154 -12.30 -44.74 -21.83
CA ALA A 154 -12.75 -43.51 -21.20
C ALA A 154 -12.79 -42.33 -22.21
N GLN A 155 -11.76 -42.17 -23.05
CA GLN A 155 -11.74 -41.16 -24.11
C GLN A 155 -12.86 -41.39 -25.13
N VAL A 156 -13.07 -42.64 -25.57
CA VAL A 156 -14.20 -43.01 -26.44
C VAL A 156 -15.54 -42.67 -25.77
N GLN A 157 -15.72 -42.97 -24.49
CA GLN A 157 -16.95 -42.64 -23.76
C GLN A 157 -17.19 -41.12 -23.61
N VAL A 158 -16.13 -40.31 -23.49
CA VAL A 158 -16.24 -38.84 -23.50
C VAL A 158 -16.63 -38.34 -24.89
N LEU A 159 -15.94 -38.78 -25.95
CA LEU A 159 -16.28 -38.46 -27.34
C LEU A 159 -17.74 -38.86 -27.68
N GLU A 160 -18.20 -40.02 -27.20
CA GLU A 160 -19.59 -40.46 -27.34
C GLU A 160 -20.62 -39.50 -26.73
N SER A 161 -20.24 -38.73 -25.71
CA SER A 161 -21.10 -37.73 -25.06
C SER A 161 -20.98 -36.32 -25.68
N GLU A 162 -19.79 -35.94 -26.17
CA GLU A 162 -19.54 -34.59 -26.69
C GLU A 162 -19.85 -34.42 -28.19
N VAL A 163 -19.79 -35.48 -29.00
CA VAL A 163 -20.10 -35.43 -30.46
C VAL A 163 -21.54 -35.00 -30.77
N ALA A 164 -22.43 -34.98 -29.77
CA ALA A 164 -23.80 -34.46 -29.89
C ALA A 164 -23.95 -32.98 -29.44
N THR A 165 -22.90 -32.34 -28.92
CA THR A 165 -22.98 -31.02 -28.25
C THR A 165 -21.82 -30.06 -28.56
N ARG A 166 -20.72 -30.53 -29.16
CA ARG A 166 -19.55 -29.73 -29.56
C ARG A 166 -19.09 -30.09 -30.98
N ASP A 167 -18.78 -29.07 -31.78
CA ASP A 167 -18.20 -29.23 -33.12
C ASP A 167 -16.65 -29.33 -33.07
N ASP A 168 -15.99 -28.63 -32.15
CA ASP A 168 -14.52 -28.61 -32.00
C ASP A 168 -14.00 -29.83 -31.21
N LEU A 169 -13.94 -31.01 -31.85
CA LEU A 169 -13.49 -32.26 -31.21
C LEU A 169 -12.27 -32.94 -31.87
N GLU A 170 -11.72 -32.38 -32.94
CA GLU A 170 -10.62 -33.00 -33.71
C GLU A 170 -9.41 -33.40 -32.85
N ALA A 171 -8.95 -32.52 -31.94
CA ALA A 171 -7.83 -32.80 -31.05
C ALA A 171 -8.10 -33.96 -30.07
N ALA A 172 -9.36 -34.17 -29.67
CA ALA A 172 -9.76 -35.29 -28.81
C ALA A 172 -9.88 -36.61 -29.58
N PHE A 173 -10.27 -36.56 -30.87
CA PHE A 173 -10.15 -37.70 -31.78
C PHE A 173 -8.68 -38.07 -32.03
N ASP A 174 -7.82 -37.08 -32.28
CA ASP A 174 -6.38 -37.30 -32.50
C ASP A 174 -5.71 -37.95 -31.27
N GLU A 175 -6.06 -37.52 -30.04
CA GLU A 175 -5.55 -38.14 -28.81
C GLU A 175 -6.06 -39.58 -28.62
N ALA A 176 -7.32 -39.85 -28.95
CA ALA A 176 -7.90 -41.20 -28.85
C ALA A 176 -7.36 -42.15 -29.94
N GLU A 177 -7.11 -41.66 -31.15
CA GLU A 177 -6.46 -42.43 -32.23
C GLU A 177 -4.96 -42.62 -31.97
N ALA A 178 -4.30 -41.70 -31.27
CA ALA A 178 -2.95 -41.92 -30.74
C ALA A 178 -2.96 -42.98 -29.63
N GLN A 179 -3.96 -42.95 -28.75
CA GLN A 179 -4.11 -43.95 -27.68
C GLN A 179 -4.44 -45.36 -28.22
N LEU A 180 -5.20 -45.45 -29.33
CA LEU A 180 -5.42 -46.69 -30.07
C LEU A 180 -4.10 -47.25 -30.62
N ARG A 181 -3.29 -46.42 -31.30
CA ARG A 181 -1.98 -46.82 -31.84
C ARG A 181 -1.04 -47.36 -30.75
N ILE A 182 -1.06 -46.77 -29.55
CA ILE A 182 -0.30 -47.28 -28.38
C ILE A 182 -0.81 -48.66 -27.94
N VAL A 183 -2.13 -48.91 -27.98
CA VAL A 183 -2.72 -50.21 -27.64
C VAL A 183 -2.42 -51.28 -28.71
N GLU A 184 -2.46 -50.91 -29.98
CA GLU A 184 -2.05 -51.76 -31.12
C GLU A 184 -0.59 -52.16 -31.03
N GLN A 185 0.31 -51.18 -30.87
CA GLN A 185 1.75 -51.38 -30.69
C GLN A 185 2.07 -52.24 -29.47
N LYS A 186 1.35 -52.06 -28.35
CA LYS A 186 1.51 -52.90 -27.15
C LYS A 186 1.07 -54.36 -27.40
N LEU A 187 0.06 -54.62 -28.22
CA LEU A 187 -0.30 -55.99 -28.61
C LEU A 187 0.78 -56.63 -29.48
N GLU A 188 1.33 -55.89 -30.45
CA GLU A 188 2.45 -56.35 -31.28
C GLU A 188 3.69 -56.68 -30.41
N ASP A 189 4.05 -55.81 -29.46
CA ASP A 189 5.16 -56.05 -28.51
C ASP A 189 4.97 -57.33 -27.70
N GLN A 190 3.77 -57.58 -27.15
CA GLN A 190 3.50 -58.80 -26.40
C GLN A 190 3.47 -60.04 -27.30
N LEU A 191 3.08 -59.92 -28.58
CA LEU A 191 3.14 -61.03 -29.54
C LEU A 191 4.57 -61.37 -29.98
N VAL A 192 5.48 -60.39 -30.05
CA VAL A 192 6.93 -60.62 -30.26
C VAL A 192 7.52 -61.36 -29.06
N LEU A 193 7.22 -60.91 -27.84
CA LEU A 193 7.66 -61.58 -26.62
C LEU A 193 7.08 -63.00 -26.52
N GLN A 194 5.80 -63.19 -26.83
CA GLN A 194 5.19 -64.52 -26.88
C GLN A 194 5.84 -65.45 -27.93
N ALA A 195 6.30 -64.91 -29.08
CA ALA A 195 7.05 -65.70 -30.06
C ALA A 195 8.41 -66.18 -29.52
N ARG A 196 9.13 -65.31 -28.81
CA ARG A 196 10.36 -65.68 -28.10
C ARG A 196 10.09 -66.73 -27.03
N ASP A 197 9.08 -66.50 -26.19
CA ASP A 197 8.65 -67.38 -25.11
C ASP A 197 8.27 -68.77 -25.62
N LEU A 198 7.60 -68.84 -26.78
CA LEU A 198 7.26 -70.09 -27.45
C LEU A 198 8.53 -70.83 -27.92
N GLY A 199 9.51 -70.14 -28.52
CA GLY A 199 10.78 -70.76 -28.90
C GLY A 199 11.56 -71.32 -27.70
N GLU A 200 11.65 -70.55 -26.60
CA GLU A 200 12.24 -71.01 -25.34
C GLU A 200 11.50 -72.25 -24.77
N LEU A 201 10.18 -72.34 -24.97
CA LEU A 201 9.35 -73.47 -24.53
C LEU A 201 9.44 -74.70 -25.44
N GLU A 202 9.61 -74.52 -26.75
CA GLU A 202 9.80 -75.60 -27.71
C GLU A 202 11.15 -76.29 -27.49
N GLU A 203 12.24 -75.52 -27.35
CA GLU A 203 13.56 -76.03 -26.97
C GLU A 203 13.54 -76.75 -25.61
N ALA A 204 12.85 -76.17 -24.61
CA ALA A 204 12.70 -76.79 -23.30
C ALA A 204 11.81 -78.05 -23.32
N PHE A 205 10.90 -78.18 -24.28
CA PHE A 205 10.10 -79.39 -24.51
C PHE A 205 10.94 -80.48 -25.18
N GLU A 206 11.71 -80.18 -26.23
CA GLU A 206 12.55 -81.16 -26.94
C GLU A 206 13.58 -81.81 -26.01
N ALA A 207 14.27 -81.00 -25.18
CA ALA A 207 15.21 -81.50 -24.17
C ALA A 207 14.58 -82.47 -23.15
N VAL A 208 13.27 -82.34 -22.91
CA VAL A 208 12.48 -83.09 -21.92
C VAL A 208 11.69 -84.26 -22.55
N ALA A 209 11.47 -84.24 -23.87
CA ALA A 209 10.58 -85.17 -24.58
C ALA A 209 10.92 -86.65 -24.33
N ASN A 210 12.21 -86.96 -24.23
CA ASN A 210 12.75 -88.31 -23.98
C ASN A 210 12.31 -88.93 -22.64
N LEU A 211 11.84 -88.15 -21.66
CA LEU A 211 11.27 -88.67 -20.42
C LEU A 211 9.87 -89.28 -20.60
N GLY A 212 9.07 -88.73 -21.53
CA GLY A 212 7.68 -89.08 -21.74
C GLY A 212 6.75 -88.92 -20.52
N GLY A 213 5.59 -89.59 -20.56
CA GLY A 213 4.64 -89.61 -19.44
C GLY A 213 3.60 -88.48 -19.42
N PRO A 214 2.81 -88.34 -18.33
CA PRO A 214 1.66 -87.43 -18.29
C PRO A 214 2.01 -85.95 -18.15
N ARG A 215 3.12 -85.61 -17.47
CA ARG A 215 3.58 -84.22 -17.32
C ARG A 215 4.15 -83.69 -18.65
N VAL A 216 4.94 -84.49 -19.37
CA VAL A 216 5.48 -84.13 -20.70
C VAL A 216 4.34 -83.91 -21.71
N ARG A 217 3.34 -84.80 -21.76
CA ARG A 217 2.13 -84.59 -22.58
C ARG A 217 1.29 -83.36 -22.19
N ARG A 218 1.40 -82.89 -20.94
CA ARG A 218 0.77 -81.62 -20.52
C ARG A 218 1.60 -80.40 -20.96
N LEU A 219 2.92 -80.51 -21.02
CA LEU A 219 3.78 -79.48 -21.60
C LEU A 219 3.56 -79.40 -23.12
N GLU A 220 3.54 -80.53 -23.82
CA GLU A 220 3.19 -80.67 -25.24
C GLU A 220 1.85 -79.97 -25.57
N ALA A 221 0.81 -80.21 -24.76
CA ALA A 221 -0.49 -79.58 -24.91
C ALA A 221 -0.48 -78.06 -24.66
N LEU A 222 0.34 -77.57 -23.70
CA LEU A 222 0.51 -76.14 -23.45
C LEU A 222 1.28 -75.45 -24.59
N VAL A 223 2.36 -76.06 -25.08
CA VAL A 223 3.12 -75.57 -26.26
C VAL A 223 2.21 -75.51 -27.48
N GLY A 224 1.39 -76.54 -27.72
CA GLY A 224 0.37 -76.53 -28.78
C GLY A 224 -0.68 -75.42 -28.63
N GLN A 225 -1.09 -75.10 -27.39
CA GLN A 225 -2.02 -74.01 -27.10
C GLN A 225 -1.39 -72.63 -27.34
N VAL A 226 -0.15 -72.39 -26.89
CA VAL A 226 0.57 -71.14 -27.15
C VAL A 226 0.85 -70.96 -28.65
N ARG A 227 1.25 -72.03 -29.35
CA ARG A 227 1.47 -72.00 -30.81
C ARG A 227 0.19 -71.67 -31.58
N GLN A 228 -0.96 -72.20 -31.16
CA GLN A 228 -2.26 -71.85 -31.75
C GLN A 228 -2.64 -70.39 -31.46
N ALA A 229 -2.47 -69.93 -30.21
CA ALA A 229 -2.74 -68.54 -29.82
C ALA A 229 -1.88 -67.54 -30.60
N GLN A 230 -0.59 -67.85 -30.81
CA GLN A 230 0.33 -67.06 -31.62
C GLN A 230 -0.11 -66.98 -33.09
N ALA A 231 -0.54 -68.11 -33.68
CA ALA A 231 -1.07 -68.15 -35.04
C ALA A 231 -2.39 -67.36 -35.19
N GLU A 232 -3.23 -67.35 -34.15
CA GLU A 232 -4.45 -66.53 -34.05
C GLU A 232 -4.17 -65.07 -33.64
N ARG A 233 -2.91 -64.70 -33.38
CA ARG A 233 -2.45 -63.38 -32.90
C ARG A 233 -3.15 -62.92 -31.61
N THR A 234 -3.28 -63.86 -30.67
CA THR A 234 -3.85 -63.65 -29.33
C THR A 234 -2.81 -63.98 -28.25
N LEU A 235 -2.95 -63.34 -27.08
CA LEU A 235 -2.04 -63.54 -25.95
C LEU A 235 -2.50 -64.68 -25.04
N ALA A 236 -1.54 -65.47 -24.58
CA ALA A 236 -1.68 -66.69 -23.79
C ALA A 236 -0.68 -66.70 -22.62
N ASP A 237 -0.43 -65.54 -22.01
CA ASP A 237 0.57 -65.30 -20.96
C ASP A 237 0.56 -66.38 -19.86
N ALA A 238 -0.64 -66.74 -19.39
CA ALA A 238 -0.81 -67.72 -18.34
C ALA A 238 -0.48 -69.16 -18.80
N GLU A 239 -0.71 -69.50 -20.07
CA GLU A 239 -0.27 -70.76 -20.69
C GLU A 239 1.26 -70.79 -20.82
N CYS A 240 1.89 -69.67 -21.21
CA CYS A 240 3.35 -69.51 -21.24
C CYS A 240 3.98 -69.68 -19.84
N GLU A 241 3.45 -69.03 -18.81
CA GLU A 241 3.91 -69.18 -17.42
C GLU A 241 3.75 -70.61 -16.90
N ARG A 242 2.59 -71.25 -17.16
CA ARG A 242 2.34 -72.66 -16.81
C ARG A 242 3.28 -73.59 -17.56
N GLY A 243 3.56 -73.31 -18.83
CA GLY A 243 4.53 -74.01 -19.66
C GLY A 243 5.93 -73.90 -19.07
N ARG A 244 6.41 -72.68 -18.78
CA ARG A 244 7.75 -72.42 -18.22
C ARG A 244 7.92 -73.06 -16.86
N THR A 245 6.90 -73.01 -16.01
CA THR A 245 6.91 -73.64 -14.68
C THR A 245 6.97 -75.16 -14.83
N LEU A 246 6.13 -75.76 -15.67
CA LEU A 246 6.11 -77.20 -15.91
C LEU A 246 7.38 -77.72 -16.58
N ALA A 247 7.96 -76.96 -17.51
CA ALA A 247 9.24 -77.27 -18.15
C ALA A 247 10.41 -77.17 -17.18
N ARG A 248 10.45 -76.12 -16.34
CA ARG A 248 11.44 -75.98 -15.26
C ARG A 248 11.30 -77.10 -14.23
N ASP A 249 10.09 -77.49 -13.85
CA ASP A 249 9.85 -78.60 -12.92
C ASP A 249 10.19 -79.97 -13.56
N LEU A 250 10.03 -80.12 -14.87
CA LEU A 250 10.45 -81.32 -15.60
C LEU A 250 11.98 -81.40 -15.77
N ARG A 251 12.66 -80.28 -16.06
CA ARG A 251 14.12 -80.20 -16.10
C ARG A 251 14.71 -80.44 -14.69
N LYS A 252 14.16 -79.81 -13.66
CA LYS A 252 14.42 -80.13 -12.25
C LYS A 252 14.15 -81.60 -11.91
N LEU A 253 13.18 -82.26 -12.55
CA LEU A 253 12.94 -83.70 -12.36
C LEU A 253 13.92 -84.59 -13.14
N MET A 254 14.56 -84.10 -14.22
CA MET A 254 15.76 -84.76 -14.77
C MET A 254 16.88 -84.68 -13.74
N GLU A 255 17.22 -83.46 -13.31
CA GLU A 255 18.26 -83.14 -12.32
C GLU A 255 18.03 -83.80 -10.95
N SER A 256 16.77 -83.96 -10.51
CA SER A 256 16.40 -84.57 -9.22
C SER A 256 15.94 -86.03 -9.28
N SER A 257 15.73 -86.60 -10.48
CA SER A 257 15.82 -88.06 -10.64
C SER A 257 17.26 -88.55 -10.45
N VAL A 258 18.23 -87.64 -10.55
CA VAL A 258 19.64 -87.83 -10.21
C VAL A 258 19.96 -87.40 -8.76
N TYR A 259 19.13 -86.60 -8.06
CA TYR A 259 19.40 -86.13 -6.67
C TYR A 259 18.16 -85.68 -5.83
N ARG A 260 18.12 -85.97 -4.52
CA ARG A 260 16.98 -85.71 -3.58
C ARG A 260 17.53 -85.38 -2.17
N PRO A 261 17.05 -84.40 -1.33
CA PRO A 261 15.70 -84.42 -0.69
C PRO A 261 15.03 -83.10 -0.12
N GLU A 262 13.73 -83.23 0.27
CA GLU A 262 12.99 -82.65 1.45
C GLU A 262 12.69 -81.13 1.68
N ASP A 263 11.81 -80.84 2.68
CA ASP A 263 10.81 -79.70 2.73
C ASP A 263 10.39 -79.27 4.21
N PRO A 264 9.22 -78.64 4.58
CA PRO A 264 9.03 -77.39 5.39
C PRO A 264 8.36 -77.62 6.80
N PRO A 265 7.54 -76.75 7.50
CA PRO A 265 7.08 -75.33 7.39
C PRO A 265 7.32 -74.51 8.73
N ASP A 266 6.51 -73.62 9.40
CA ASP A 266 5.12 -73.06 9.33
C ASP A 266 4.85 -71.86 10.33
N THR A 267 3.69 -71.17 10.24
CA THR A 267 2.91 -70.39 11.29
C THR A 267 3.44 -69.08 11.96
N SER A 268 2.70 -68.22 12.73
CA SER A 268 1.27 -67.73 12.80
C SER A 268 1.05 -66.67 13.95
N LEU A 269 -0.08 -65.92 13.95
CA LEU A 269 -1.01 -65.59 15.10
C LEU A 269 -1.59 -64.15 15.32
N GLU A 270 -2.80 -64.18 15.92
CA GLU A 270 -3.88 -63.25 16.38
C GLU A 270 -3.52 -62.06 17.33
N GLY A 271 -4.42 -61.15 17.81
CA GLY A 271 -5.82 -60.80 17.48
C GLY A 271 -6.76 -60.31 18.64
N ARG A 272 -7.71 -59.37 18.39
CA ARG A 272 -8.98 -59.03 19.17
C ARG A 272 -8.83 -58.29 20.55
N ARG A 273 -9.83 -57.61 21.20
CA ARG A 273 -11.22 -57.08 20.94
C ARG A 273 -11.75 -56.18 22.12
N ARG A 274 -12.50 -55.08 21.84
CA ARG A 274 -13.80 -54.57 22.46
C ARG A 274 -13.96 -54.41 24.02
N ARG A 275 -14.90 -53.66 24.66
CA ARG A 275 -16.24 -53.07 24.32
C ARG A 275 -16.85 -52.13 25.42
N ASP A 276 -17.85 -51.28 25.05
CA ASP A 276 -18.96 -50.62 25.83
C ASP A 276 -18.56 -49.84 27.15
N ASP A 277 -19.36 -49.12 27.99
CA ASP A 277 -20.82 -48.75 28.11
C ASP A 277 -21.00 -47.40 28.94
N ALA A 278 -22.18 -47.01 29.46
CA ALA A 278 -22.53 -45.69 30.10
C ALA A 278 -23.51 -45.78 31.35
N PRO A 279 -24.37 -44.80 31.80
CA PRO A 279 -24.47 -43.32 31.61
C PRO A 279 -24.56 -42.36 32.90
N PRO A 280 -25.70 -41.83 33.48
CA PRO A 280 -25.75 -40.40 33.95
C PRO A 280 -26.52 -40.00 35.28
N ALA A 281 -26.65 -38.66 35.55
CA ALA A 281 -27.74 -37.88 36.24
C ALA A 281 -27.55 -37.24 37.67
N GLY A 282 -28.04 -35.99 37.89
CA GLY A 282 -28.25 -35.34 39.22
C GLY A 282 -28.38 -33.79 39.28
N ALA A 283 -29.36 -33.25 40.03
CA ALA A 283 -29.73 -31.81 40.26
C ALA A 283 -29.05 -31.17 41.51
N ALA A 284 -29.13 -29.88 41.92
CA ALA A 284 -29.47 -28.52 41.40
C ALA A 284 -28.83 -27.46 42.40
N ASP A 285 -29.24 -26.21 42.74
CA ASP A 285 -30.42 -25.31 42.52
C ASP A 285 -30.10 -23.84 42.96
N PHE A 286 -31.06 -22.89 42.91
CA PHE A 286 -31.04 -21.44 43.28
C PHE A 286 -30.22 -20.47 42.39
N GLY A 287 -30.57 -19.17 42.23
CA GLY A 287 -31.71 -18.35 42.71
C GLY A 287 -31.66 -16.92 42.10
N ALA A 288 -32.73 -16.09 42.18
CA ALA A 288 -32.89 -14.89 41.33
C ALA A 288 -33.53 -13.63 41.97
N ALA A 289 -33.10 -12.42 41.51
CA ALA A 289 -33.77 -11.10 41.50
C ALA A 289 -32.82 -10.08 40.77
N ALA A 290 -33.17 -9.12 39.91
CA ALA A 290 -34.39 -8.38 39.51
C ALA A 290 -34.85 -7.25 40.47
N ASP A 291 -35.30 -6.05 40.04
CA ASP A 291 -35.10 -5.25 38.79
C ASP A 291 -35.66 -3.80 39.01
N PHE A 292 -35.33 -2.81 38.15
CA PHE A 292 -35.86 -1.41 38.08
C PHE A 292 -35.70 -0.50 39.33
N GLY A 293 -35.85 0.84 39.28
CA GLY A 293 -36.12 1.79 38.16
C GLY A 293 -36.08 3.28 38.62
N ALA A 294 -35.99 4.24 37.68
CA ALA A 294 -35.61 5.66 37.94
C ALA A 294 -36.76 6.68 38.16
N ALA A 295 -36.48 7.89 38.71
CA ALA A 295 -36.68 9.23 38.07
C ALA A 295 -36.91 10.49 38.98
N ALA A 296 -36.27 11.63 38.59
CA ALA A 296 -36.77 13.05 38.51
C ALA A 296 -36.93 14.08 39.70
N GLN A 297 -36.20 15.22 39.56
CA GLN A 297 -36.62 16.68 39.57
C GLN A 297 -36.78 17.63 40.82
N PHE A 298 -36.31 18.91 40.66
CA PHE A 298 -36.54 20.24 41.37
C PHE A 298 -36.28 20.41 42.92
N GLY A 299 -35.99 21.57 43.58
CA GLY A 299 -35.56 22.98 43.23
C GLY A 299 -35.61 24.07 44.39
N ALA A 300 -34.72 25.11 44.41
CA ALA A 300 -34.77 26.55 44.93
C ALA A 300 -34.79 27.12 46.43
N ALA A 301 -33.86 28.08 46.76
CA ALA A 301 -33.90 29.50 47.37
C ALA A 301 -34.23 30.05 48.85
N ALA A 302 -33.63 31.23 49.30
CA ALA A 302 -34.24 32.57 49.79
C ALA A 302 -34.04 33.35 51.21
N ASP A 303 -34.47 34.68 51.29
CA ASP A 303 -34.81 35.77 52.37
C ASP A 303 -33.80 36.96 52.83
N PHE A 304 -33.96 38.21 53.45
CA PHE A 304 -34.94 39.25 54.09
C PHE A 304 -34.40 40.79 54.00
N ALA A 305 -34.66 42.03 54.61
CA ALA A 305 -35.37 42.87 55.70
C ALA A 305 -35.36 44.48 55.36
N ALA A 306 -35.56 45.69 56.03
CA ALA A 306 -35.98 46.49 57.30
C ALA A 306 -36.11 48.10 57.00
N ALA A 307 -36.28 49.29 57.73
CA ALA A 307 -36.65 49.97 59.08
C ALA A 307 -36.86 51.60 59.01
N ALA A 308 -37.22 52.45 60.07
CA ALA A 308 -37.55 53.98 60.00
C ALA A 308 -37.55 54.98 61.31
N ALA A 309 -37.83 56.36 61.24
CA ALA A 309 -37.85 57.50 62.30
C ALA A 309 -38.67 58.86 61.91
N SER A 310 -38.86 60.14 62.47
CA SER A 310 -38.61 61.16 63.65
C SER A 310 -39.46 62.55 63.47
N LEU A 311 -39.59 63.76 64.17
CA LEU A 311 -39.23 64.48 65.49
C LEU A 311 -40.07 65.74 66.17
N PRO A 312 -39.99 67.11 65.92
CA PRO A 312 -40.06 68.28 66.97
C PRO A 312 -41.07 69.57 66.92
N LEU A 313 -40.92 70.70 67.76
CA LEU A 313 -41.83 71.93 68.10
C LEU A 313 -41.08 73.32 68.49
N GLY A 314 -41.50 74.59 68.91
CA GLY A 314 -42.69 75.55 69.26
C GLY A 314 -42.25 76.82 70.17
N ALA A 315 -42.86 78.01 70.61
CA ALA A 315 -44.03 79.00 70.46
C ALA A 315 -43.94 80.39 71.34
N GLU A 316 -44.78 81.51 71.27
CA GLU A 316 -44.62 82.90 71.97
C GLU A 316 -45.90 83.88 72.30
N GLU A 317 -45.81 85.23 72.69
CA GLU A 317 -46.85 86.14 73.45
C GLU A 317 -47.10 87.73 73.10
N VAL A 318 -47.81 88.64 73.91
CA VAL A 318 -48.42 90.04 73.55
C VAL A 318 -48.73 91.20 74.66
N VAL A 319 -49.31 92.45 74.37
CA VAL A 319 -49.48 93.71 75.27
C VAL A 319 -50.60 94.87 74.99
N PRO A 320 -51.05 95.83 75.92
CA PRO A 320 -52.06 97.01 75.81
C PRO A 320 -51.63 98.47 76.37
N GLU A 321 -52.31 99.66 76.66
CA GLU A 321 -53.67 100.42 76.72
C GLU A 321 -53.49 102.04 76.70
N HIS A 322 -54.26 103.17 77.03
CA HIS A 322 -55.52 103.73 77.72
C HIS A 322 -55.86 105.30 77.43
N LEU A 323 -56.94 106.03 77.92
CA LEU A 323 -57.29 107.52 77.63
C LEU A 323 -58.14 108.47 78.65
N SER A 324 -58.83 109.62 78.27
CA SER A 324 -59.35 110.78 79.17
C SER A 324 -60.69 111.65 78.88
N ALA A 325 -60.84 112.99 79.24
CA ALA A 325 -62.12 113.80 79.53
C ALA A 325 -62.57 115.09 78.70
N GLU A 326 -63.71 115.79 79.00
CA GLU A 326 -64.58 116.59 78.07
C GLU A 326 -63.99 117.79 77.27
N VAL A 327 -63.51 118.88 77.88
CA VAL A 327 -62.96 120.02 77.09
C VAL A 327 -61.76 119.55 76.26
N THR A 328 -60.97 118.66 76.86
CA THR A 328 -59.90 117.91 76.22
C THR A 328 -60.43 117.12 75.01
N GLU A 329 -61.58 116.44 75.11
CA GLU A 329 -62.17 115.67 74.00
C GLU A 329 -62.53 116.52 72.78
N ARG A 330 -62.94 117.79 72.98
CA ARG A 330 -63.24 118.70 71.86
C ARG A 330 -62.00 119.31 71.22
N LEU A 331 -60.94 119.54 72.01
CA LEU A 331 -59.62 119.93 71.48
C LEU A 331 -58.99 118.77 70.72
N LEU A 332 -58.84 117.60 71.37
CA LEU A 332 -58.32 116.37 70.79
C LEU A 332 -58.96 116.06 69.43
N ARG A 333 -60.27 116.21 69.27
CA ARG A 333 -60.93 116.00 67.96
C ARG A 333 -60.50 116.98 66.87
N LEU A 334 -60.34 118.27 67.19
CA LEU A 334 -59.84 119.25 66.21
C LEU A 334 -58.37 119.04 65.89
N ASP A 335 -57.57 118.68 66.91
CA ASP A 335 -56.16 118.35 66.77
C ASP A 335 -56.01 117.11 65.86
N LEU A 336 -56.71 116.01 66.17
CA LEU A 336 -56.80 114.80 65.33
C LEU A 336 -57.30 115.09 63.90
N GLU A 337 -58.30 115.95 63.73
CA GLU A 337 -58.78 116.38 62.40
C GLU A 337 -57.74 117.22 61.63
N SER A 338 -56.73 117.81 62.30
CA SER A 338 -55.61 118.48 61.64
C SER A 338 -54.45 117.53 61.38
N GLU A 339 -54.08 116.70 62.36
CA GLU A 339 -53.01 115.69 62.28
C GLU A 339 -53.29 114.67 61.16
N THR A 340 -54.55 114.24 61.00
CA THR A 340 -54.99 113.35 59.90
C THR A 340 -54.82 113.99 58.51
N LYS A 341 -55.10 115.29 58.37
CA LYS A 341 -54.88 116.03 57.11
C LYS A 341 -53.39 116.27 56.83
N GLU A 342 -52.61 116.51 57.88
CA GLU A 342 -51.17 116.69 57.80
C GLU A 342 -50.46 115.38 57.37
N LEU A 343 -50.84 114.25 57.97
CA LEU A 343 -50.37 112.92 57.56
C LEU A 343 -50.74 112.61 56.10
N ALA A 344 -51.98 112.88 55.69
CA ALA A 344 -52.42 112.67 54.31
C ALA A 344 -51.66 113.56 53.31
N SER A 345 -51.33 114.80 53.69
CA SER A 345 -50.50 115.69 52.88
C SER A 345 -49.07 115.17 52.74
N LEU A 346 -48.42 114.77 53.83
CA LEU A 346 -47.08 114.19 53.81
C LEU A 346 -47.03 112.87 53.02
N GLN A 347 -48.08 112.05 53.10
CA GLN A 347 -48.19 110.81 52.33
C GLN A 347 -48.33 111.07 50.82
N ALA A 348 -49.03 112.13 50.43
CA ALA A 348 -49.17 112.54 49.03
C ALA A 348 -47.88 113.17 48.47
N GLU A 349 -47.20 114.01 49.28
CA GLU A 349 -45.96 114.69 48.91
C GLU A 349 -44.76 113.73 48.78
N HIS A 350 -44.68 112.72 49.64
CA HIS A 350 -43.59 111.74 49.67
C HIS A 350 -43.97 110.35 49.12
N GLY A 351 -45.06 110.24 48.35
CA GLY A 351 -45.63 108.95 47.90
C GLY A 351 -44.63 107.99 47.23
N GLU A 352 -43.77 108.48 46.32
CA GLU A 352 -42.75 107.63 45.68
C GLU A 352 -41.63 107.20 46.65
N LEU A 353 -41.29 108.02 47.66
CA LEU A 353 -40.30 107.64 48.68
C LEU A 353 -40.76 106.42 49.49
N LEU A 354 -42.08 106.32 49.75
CA LEU A 354 -42.70 105.17 50.40
C LEU A 354 -42.68 103.90 49.53
N ARG A 355 -42.53 104.02 48.21
CA ARG A 355 -42.34 102.87 47.31
C ARG A 355 -40.90 102.35 47.34
N TYR A 356 -39.92 103.24 47.50
CA TYR A 356 -38.52 102.84 47.72
C TYR A 356 -38.26 102.30 49.14
N LEU A 357 -38.95 102.84 50.15
CA LEU A 357 -38.74 102.53 51.57
C LEU A 357 -40.03 101.99 52.22
N PRO A 358 -40.34 100.68 52.09
CA PRO A 358 -41.57 100.09 52.64
C PRO A 358 -41.64 100.18 54.18
N ASP A 359 -40.50 100.17 54.87
CA ASP A 359 -40.46 100.36 56.32
C ASP A 359 -41.02 101.74 56.72
N LEU A 360 -40.75 102.78 55.92
CA LEU A 360 -41.30 104.11 56.09
C LEU A 360 -42.81 104.14 55.82
N ALA A 361 -43.29 103.33 54.88
CA ALA A 361 -44.73 103.15 54.64
C ALA A 361 -45.42 102.52 55.86
N THR A 362 -44.86 101.46 56.46
CA THR A 362 -45.44 100.87 57.69
C THR A 362 -45.43 101.84 58.89
N HIS A 363 -44.44 102.74 58.97
CA HIS A 363 -44.44 103.81 59.97
C HIS A 363 -45.59 104.81 59.77
N PHE A 364 -45.91 105.19 58.52
CA PHE A 364 -47.11 105.97 58.17
C PHE A 364 -48.40 105.25 58.57
N GLU A 365 -48.50 103.94 58.40
CA GLU A 365 -49.69 103.16 58.80
C GLU A 365 -49.83 103.08 60.32
N SER A 366 -48.72 102.92 61.05
CA SER A 366 -48.69 102.95 62.52
C SER A 366 -49.18 104.30 63.07
N ILE A 367 -48.67 105.41 62.52
CA ILE A 367 -49.13 106.77 62.88
C ILE A 367 -50.62 106.96 62.55
N ARG A 368 -51.10 106.45 61.40
CA ARG A 368 -52.53 106.47 61.06
C ARG A 368 -53.39 105.70 62.07
N GLY A 369 -52.93 104.51 62.49
CA GLY A 369 -53.59 103.71 63.52
C GLY A 369 -53.66 104.41 64.88
N GLY A 370 -52.64 105.20 65.25
CA GLY A 370 -52.69 106.07 66.43
C GLY A 370 -53.76 107.17 66.35
N LEU A 371 -53.94 107.76 65.17
CA LEU A 371 -54.98 108.77 64.93
C LEU A 371 -56.39 108.16 64.95
N ASP A 372 -56.59 107.01 64.33
CA ASP A 372 -57.84 106.24 64.39
C ASP A 372 -58.15 105.78 65.83
N GLY A 373 -57.12 105.47 66.61
CA GLY A 373 -57.19 105.20 68.06
C GLY A 373 -57.49 106.43 68.93
N ARG A 374 -57.61 107.63 68.34
CA ARG A 374 -57.88 108.92 69.00
C ARG A 374 -56.79 109.40 69.98
N THR A 375 -55.56 108.88 69.86
CA THR A 375 -54.37 109.48 70.48
C THR A 375 -53.82 110.59 69.58
N SER A 376 -53.44 111.73 70.15
CA SER A 376 -52.78 112.82 69.39
C SER A 376 -51.34 112.46 69.07
N VAL A 377 -50.93 112.73 67.82
CA VAL A 377 -49.66 112.26 67.23
C VAL A 377 -48.80 113.42 66.69
N ALA A 378 -49.12 114.69 67.03
CA ALA A 378 -48.37 115.87 66.58
C ALA A 378 -46.85 115.82 66.85
N GLY A 379 -46.40 115.13 67.91
CA GLY A 379 -44.99 114.90 68.19
C GLY A 379 -44.31 114.06 67.11
N ASP A 380 -44.93 112.94 66.75
CA ASP A 380 -44.39 112.01 65.76
C ASP A 380 -44.60 112.50 64.32
N LEU A 381 -45.62 113.32 64.03
CA LEU A 381 -45.74 114.01 62.75
C LEU A 381 -44.59 115.00 62.50
N LYS A 382 -44.04 115.62 63.56
CA LYS A 382 -42.86 116.49 63.45
C LYS A 382 -41.59 115.68 63.18
N SER A 383 -41.34 114.60 63.93
CA SER A 383 -40.16 113.74 63.71
C SER A 383 -40.24 113.00 62.37
N LEU A 384 -41.44 112.57 61.96
CA LEU A 384 -41.72 111.99 60.64
C LEU A 384 -41.36 112.98 59.52
N ARG A 385 -41.75 114.25 59.62
CA ARG A 385 -41.38 115.28 58.62
C ARG A 385 -39.86 115.47 58.53
N GLU A 386 -39.17 115.53 59.67
CA GLU A 386 -37.71 115.68 59.72
C GLU A 386 -37.02 114.45 59.12
N THR A 387 -37.50 113.24 59.45
CA THR A 387 -37.04 111.97 58.89
C THR A 387 -37.33 111.84 57.39
N LEU A 388 -38.47 112.33 56.90
CA LEU A 388 -38.82 112.35 55.48
C LEU A 388 -37.90 113.24 54.66
N ALA A 389 -37.57 114.43 55.18
CA ALA A 389 -36.62 115.32 54.53
C ALA A 389 -35.24 114.66 54.41
N GLU A 390 -34.72 114.09 55.50
CA GLU A 390 -33.42 113.41 55.53
C GLU A 390 -33.38 112.15 54.64
N THR A 391 -34.35 111.24 54.78
CA THR A 391 -34.43 110.02 53.97
C THR A 391 -34.63 110.32 52.48
N SER A 392 -35.36 111.37 52.11
CA SER A 392 -35.48 111.81 50.70
C SER A 392 -34.15 112.28 50.11
N ALA A 393 -33.25 112.83 50.93
CA ALA A 393 -31.92 113.28 50.49
C ALA A 393 -30.95 112.10 50.38
N VAL A 394 -30.99 111.18 51.36
CA VAL A 394 -30.22 109.93 51.31
C VAL A 394 -30.62 109.08 50.09
N GLN A 395 -31.92 108.90 49.83
CA GLN A 395 -32.39 108.11 48.70
C GLN A 395 -32.02 108.73 47.34
N ARG A 396 -32.08 110.06 47.20
CA ARG A 396 -31.62 110.74 45.97
C ARG A 396 -30.12 110.55 45.74
N ASN A 397 -29.30 110.69 46.78
CA ASN A 397 -27.85 110.47 46.68
C ASN A 397 -27.51 109.01 46.34
N HIS A 398 -28.26 108.04 46.87
CA HIS A 398 -28.09 106.62 46.55
C HIS A 398 -28.43 106.33 45.08
N LEU A 399 -29.58 106.80 44.59
CA LEU A 399 -29.99 106.66 43.19
C LEU A 399 -29.04 107.38 42.23
N GLN A 400 -28.47 108.52 42.64
CA GLN A 400 -27.49 109.25 41.83
C GLN A 400 -26.24 108.41 41.61
N HIS A 401 -25.65 107.87 42.68
CA HIS A 401 -24.48 106.99 42.57
C HIS A 401 -24.76 105.70 41.78
N GLU A 402 -25.96 105.13 41.89
CA GLU A 402 -26.35 103.97 41.09
C GLU A 402 -26.42 104.29 39.59
N LEU A 403 -27.10 105.39 39.20
CA LEU A 403 -27.25 105.80 37.81
C LEU A 403 -25.95 106.37 37.21
N ASP A 404 -25.04 106.87 38.04
CA ASP A 404 -23.66 107.18 37.65
C ASP A 404 -22.88 105.90 37.32
N ALA A 405 -22.88 104.91 38.22
CA ALA A 405 -22.17 103.65 38.01
C ALA A 405 -22.68 102.86 36.78
N VAL A 406 -24.01 102.82 36.57
CA VAL A 406 -24.59 102.20 35.35
C VAL A 406 -24.17 102.95 34.08
N ALA A 407 -24.02 104.28 34.12
CA ALA A 407 -23.55 105.04 32.96
C ALA A 407 -22.07 104.76 32.63
N ASP A 408 -21.23 104.57 33.65
CA ASP A 408 -19.79 104.29 33.50
C ASP A 408 -19.51 102.83 33.06
N GLU A 409 -20.38 101.86 33.36
CA GLU A 409 -20.23 100.48 32.86
C GLU A 409 -20.60 100.32 31.37
N ILE A 410 -21.52 101.13 30.83
CA ILE A 410 -22.04 100.98 29.45
C ILE A 410 -20.93 100.95 28.36
N PRO A 411 -19.93 101.84 28.35
CA PRO A 411 -18.86 101.82 27.35
C PRO A 411 -17.96 100.56 27.39
N GLY A 412 -18.04 99.75 28.45
CA GLY A 412 -17.33 98.47 28.58
C GLY A 412 -18.11 97.26 28.05
N LEU A 413 -19.36 97.44 27.63
CA LEU A 413 -20.20 96.36 27.11
C LEU A 413 -19.89 96.03 25.64
N HIS A 414 -20.08 94.76 25.26
CA HIS A 414 -19.83 94.26 23.91
C HIS A 414 -20.67 95.01 22.86
N PRO A 415 -20.10 95.44 21.71
CA PRO A 415 -20.74 96.39 20.78
C PRO A 415 -22.12 95.94 20.27
N ASP A 416 -22.31 94.64 20.03
CA ASP A 416 -23.56 94.09 19.50
C ASP A 416 -24.73 94.06 20.50
N VAL A 417 -24.52 94.42 21.77
CA VAL A 417 -25.54 94.33 22.84
C VAL A 417 -26.67 95.37 22.70
N GLY A 418 -26.47 96.45 21.92
CA GLY A 418 -27.54 97.41 21.60
C GLY A 418 -27.90 98.37 22.75
N VAL A 419 -26.89 98.90 23.46
CA VAL A 419 -27.02 99.68 24.70
C VAL A 419 -27.83 101.00 24.62
N ALA A 420 -28.14 101.50 23.42
CA ALA A 420 -28.73 102.83 23.20
C ALA A 420 -30.11 103.07 23.88
N THR A 421 -30.85 102.01 24.23
CA THR A 421 -32.09 102.12 25.02
C THR A 421 -31.79 102.36 26.51
N LEU A 422 -30.80 101.65 27.05
CA LEU A 422 -30.34 101.79 28.43
C LEU A 422 -29.69 103.16 28.65
N GLU A 423 -28.79 103.59 27.76
CA GLU A 423 -28.19 104.95 27.78
C GLU A 423 -29.23 106.06 27.88
N ARG A 424 -30.33 105.92 27.11
CA ARG A 424 -31.41 106.90 27.07
C ARG A 424 -32.23 106.90 28.35
N ALA A 425 -32.57 105.72 28.87
CA ALA A 425 -33.29 105.59 30.14
C ALA A 425 -32.47 106.17 31.30
N VAL A 426 -31.22 105.74 31.46
CA VAL A 426 -30.29 106.23 32.50
C VAL A 426 -30.15 107.76 32.45
N ARG A 427 -30.00 108.34 31.26
CA ARG A 427 -29.92 109.80 31.10
C ARG A 427 -31.19 110.51 31.55
N VAL A 428 -32.35 110.10 31.02
CA VAL A 428 -33.64 110.74 31.37
C VAL A 428 -33.94 110.62 32.86
N THR A 429 -33.65 109.48 33.49
CA THR A 429 -33.88 109.29 34.92
C THR A 429 -32.89 110.08 35.78
N ARG A 430 -31.65 110.32 35.32
CA ARG A 430 -30.71 111.27 35.96
C ARG A 430 -31.19 112.72 35.84
N ASP A 431 -31.72 113.11 34.68
CA ASP A 431 -32.29 114.45 34.47
C ASP A 431 -33.50 114.68 35.41
N VAL A 432 -34.38 113.69 35.56
CA VAL A 432 -35.51 113.72 36.52
C VAL A 432 -35.04 113.75 37.98
N LEU A 433 -33.99 113.00 38.32
CA LEU A 433 -33.41 112.95 39.68
C LEU A 433 -32.81 114.29 40.14
N ALA A 434 -32.45 115.18 39.20
CA ALA A 434 -32.03 116.54 39.52
C ALA A 434 -33.19 117.46 39.94
N GLU A 435 -34.42 117.18 39.50
CA GLU A 435 -35.62 117.97 39.81
C GLU A 435 -36.46 117.37 40.96
N GLY A 436 -36.42 116.05 41.17
CA GLY A 436 -37.22 115.37 42.19
C GLY A 436 -36.75 113.94 42.49
N LEU A 437 -37.66 113.11 43.03
CA LEU A 437 -37.42 111.67 43.14
C LEU A 437 -38.00 110.98 41.88
N PRO A 438 -37.22 110.19 41.12
CA PRO A 438 -37.73 109.49 39.95
C PRO A 438 -38.69 108.37 40.35
N ALA A 439 -39.64 108.04 39.46
CA ALA A 439 -40.61 106.97 39.70
C ALA A 439 -39.91 105.62 39.93
N PHE A 440 -40.40 104.86 40.91
CA PHE A 440 -39.82 103.57 41.31
C PHE A 440 -39.65 102.60 40.12
N ASP A 441 -40.66 102.56 39.24
CA ASP A 441 -40.74 101.60 38.14
C ASP A 441 -39.68 101.89 37.04
N ASP A 442 -39.37 103.16 36.77
CA ASP A 442 -38.36 103.55 35.76
C ASP A 442 -36.94 103.12 36.19
N VAL A 443 -36.61 103.27 37.48
CA VAL A 443 -35.34 102.78 38.04
C VAL A 443 -35.27 101.26 38.00
N HIS A 444 -36.39 100.55 38.23
CA HIS A 444 -36.42 99.09 38.11
C HIS A 444 -36.19 98.64 36.66
N VAL A 445 -36.81 99.31 35.68
CA VAL A 445 -36.57 99.06 34.25
C VAL A 445 -35.11 99.29 33.87
N ILE A 446 -34.45 100.32 34.40
CA ILE A 446 -33.01 100.54 34.20
C ILE A 446 -32.17 99.40 34.77
N ARG A 447 -32.46 98.94 36.00
CA ARG A 447 -31.77 97.81 36.64
C ARG A 447 -31.87 96.52 35.80
N ASP A 448 -33.07 96.22 35.30
CA ASP A 448 -33.31 95.01 34.51
C ASP A 448 -32.72 95.11 33.09
N LEU A 449 -32.77 96.28 32.46
CA LEU A 449 -32.09 96.54 31.19
C LEU A 449 -30.56 96.44 31.33
N HIS A 450 -29.99 96.95 32.43
CA HIS A 450 -28.57 96.87 32.70
C HIS A 450 -28.10 95.43 32.90
N ARG A 451 -28.81 94.66 33.75
CA ARG A 451 -28.56 93.23 33.95
C ARG A 451 -28.61 92.46 32.62
N SER A 452 -29.68 92.69 31.85
CA SER A 452 -29.90 92.04 30.54
C SER A 452 -28.86 92.42 29.47
N ALA A 453 -28.23 93.60 29.59
CA ALA A 453 -27.17 94.03 28.69
C ALA A 453 -25.84 93.36 29.07
N ARG A 454 -25.52 93.34 30.37
CA ARG A 454 -24.30 92.72 30.91
C ARG A 454 -24.27 91.21 30.67
N GLU A 455 -25.36 90.51 30.96
CA GLU A 455 -25.48 89.05 30.70
C GLU A 455 -25.23 88.70 29.23
N ARG A 456 -25.76 89.48 28.28
CA ARG A 456 -25.51 89.30 26.84
C ARG A 456 -24.07 89.63 26.44
N SER A 457 -23.48 90.66 27.05
CA SER A 457 -22.07 91.01 26.83
C SER A 457 -21.14 89.86 27.22
N GLU A 458 -21.34 89.31 28.42
CA GLU A 458 -20.55 88.19 28.95
C GLU A 458 -20.83 86.86 28.21
N GLU A 459 -22.00 86.71 27.56
CA GLU A 459 -22.31 85.56 26.71
C GLU A 459 -21.63 85.65 25.33
N LEU A 460 -21.55 86.84 24.74
CA LEU A 460 -20.92 87.07 23.43
C LEU A 460 -19.39 86.93 23.50
N THR A 461 -18.74 87.55 24.48
CA THR A 461 -17.27 87.42 24.65
C THR A 461 -16.86 85.95 24.89
N ARG A 462 -17.64 85.21 25.69
CA ARG A 462 -17.44 83.77 25.91
C ARG A 462 -17.57 82.95 24.62
N ARG A 463 -18.55 83.26 23.76
CA ARG A 463 -18.69 82.59 22.44
C ARG A 463 -17.49 82.86 21.54
N GLU A 464 -16.97 84.08 21.51
CA GLU A 464 -15.76 84.37 20.74
C GLU A 464 -14.53 83.63 21.29
N GLU A 465 -14.37 83.56 22.62
CA GLU A 465 -13.29 82.83 23.27
C GLU A 465 -13.36 81.33 22.99
N GLU A 466 -14.56 80.73 23.03
CA GLU A 466 -14.79 79.36 22.60
C GLU A 466 -14.41 79.13 21.13
N VAL A 467 -14.80 80.04 20.22
CA VAL A 467 -14.46 79.93 18.80
C VAL A 467 -12.95 80.05 18.59
N ARG A 468 -12.30 81.06 19.18
CA ARG A 468 -10.84 81.28 19.11
C ARG A 468 -10.08 80.08 19.69
N SER A 469 -10.53 79.53 20.80
CA SER A 469 -9.97 78.32 21.42
C SER A 469 -10.09 77.10 20.50
N ARG A 470 -11.29 76.84 19.94
CA ARG A 470 -11.52 75.74 18.99
C ARG A 470 -10.61 75.85 17.76
N THR A 471 -10.49 77.05 17.16
CA THR A 471 -9.60 77.25 16.00
C THR A 471 -8.13 77.03 16.36
N ALA A 472 -7.67 77.48 17.52
CA ALA A 472 -6.29 77.26 17.98
C ALA A 472 -5.99 75.76 18.19
N THR A 473 -6.93 75.02 18.79
CA THR A 473 -6.82 73.56 18.94
C THR A 473 -6.81 72.85 17.58
N GLN A 474 -7.65 73.26 16.64
CA GLN A 474 -7.67 72.68 15.29
C GLN A 474 -6.33 72.90 14.56
N ILE A 475 -5.80 74.12 14.57
CA ILE A 475 -4.50 74.45 13.95
C ILE A 475 -3.36 73.63 14.58
N ALA A 476 -3.35 73.45 15.91
CA ALA A 476 -2.38 72.58 16.57
C ALA A 476 -2.46 71.12 16.07
N THR A 477 -3.67 70.56 15.88
CA THR A 477 -3.83 69.21 15.31
C THR A 477 -3.49 69.11 13.81
N GLN A 478 -3.54 70.21 13.06
CA GLN A 478 -3.07 70.25 11.67
C GLN A 478 -1.54 70.21 11.60
N VAL A 479 -0.84 70.92 12.49
CA VAL A 479 0.63 70.88 12.60
C VAL A 479 1.11 69.46 12.94
N GLU A 480 0.51 68.82 13.95
CA GLU A 480 0.84 67.45 14.35
C GLU A 480 0.63 66.43 13.21
N VAL A 481 -0.41 66.61 12.39
CA VAL A 481 -0.64 65.76 11.21
C VAL A 481 0.38 66.08 10.10
N LEU A 482 0.72 67.34 9.86
CA LEU A 482 1.72 67.72 8.86
C LEU A 482 3.10 67.12 9.15
N GLU A 483 3.56 67.18 10.40
CA GLU A 483 4.81 66.53 10.84
C GLU A 483 4.79 65.01 10.58
N ARG A 484 3.64 64.35 10.77
CA ARG A 484 3.48 62.91 10.48
C ARG A 484 3.43 62.59 8.99
N ILE A 485 2.85 63.45 8.14
CA ILE A 485 2.93 63.28 6.68
C ILE A 485 4.38 63.43 6.21
N ASP A 486 5.10 64.46 6.66
CA ASP A 486 6.49 64.68 6.26
C ASP A 486 7.39 63.50 6.71
N ALA A 487 7.17 62.98 7.92
CA ALA A 487 7.83 61.76 8.38
C ALA A 487 7.45 60.51 7.57
N ALA A 488 6.21 60.39 7.08
CA ALA A 488 5.77 59.26 6.25
C ALA A 488 6.34 59.34 4.82
N LEU A 489 6.34 60.52 4.20
CA LEU A 489 6.92 60.76 2.87
C LEU A 489 8.44 60.55 2.85
N ALA A 490 9.12 60.79 3.97
CA ALA A 490 10.56 60.58 4.13
C ALA A 490 10.97 59.12 4.42
N ARG A 491 10.04 58.16 4.54
CA ARG A 491 10.37 56.75 4.83
C ARG A 491 10.92 56.02 3.59
N PRO A 492 12.04 55.29 3.70
CA PRO A 492 12.54 54.46 2.61
C PRO A 492 11.49 53.41 2.22
N GLY A 493 11.36 53.15 0.92
CA GLY A 493 10.30 52.30 0.36
C GLY A 493 9.01 53.03 -0.01
N PHE A 494 8.77 54.26 0.50
CA PHE A 494 7.69 55.13 -0.01
C PHE A 494 7.92 55.52 -1.49
N GLU A 495 9.18 55.52 -1.93
CA GLU A 495 9.62 55.84 -3.29
C GLU A 495 9.15 54.86 -4.38
N SER A 496 8.70 53.65 -4.02
CA SER A 496 8.19 52.65 -4.96
C SER A 496 7.04 53.17 -5.83
N ASP A 497 7.04 52.85 -7.13
CA ASP A 497 6.00 53.24 -8.09
C ASP A 497 4.59 52.79 -7.67
N ALA A 498 4.49 51.67 -6.93
CA ALA A 498 3.23 51.18 -6.37
C ALA A 498 2.56 52.17 -5.39
N PHE A 499 3.31 53.14 -4.85
CA PHE A 499 2.81 54.22 -4.00
C PHE A 499 2.73 55.59 -4.71
N ALA A 500 3.07 55.69 -5.99
CA ALA A 500 3.04 56.96 -6.74
C ALA A 500 1.71 57.76 -6.59
N PRO A 501 0.49 57.20 -6.73
CA PRO A 501 -0.75 57.97 -6.58
C PRO A 501 -1.03 58.38 -5.13
N LEU A 502 -0.57 57.59 -4.14
CA LEU A 502 -0.66 57.96 -2.72
C LEU A 502 0.34 59.05 -2.35
N ARG A 503 1.50 59.11 -3.02
CA ARG A 503 2.50 60.17 -2.89
C ARG A 503 1.96 61.51 -3.34
N THR A 504 1.28 61.55 -4.48
CA THR A 504 0.63 62.77 -4.96
C THR A 504 -0.51 63.19 -4.04
N GLU A 505 -1.40 62.28 -3.64
CA GLU A 505 -2.54 62.63 -2.77
C GLU A 505 -2.09 63.14 -1.38
N LEU A 506 -1.02 62.57 -0.81
CA LEU A 506 -0.44 63.04 0.45
C LEU A 506 0.31 64.37 0.30
N GLY A 507 1.01 64.59 -0.83
CA GLY A 507 1.61 65.90 -1.15
C GLY A 507 0.55 67.00 -1.26
N ASP A 508 -0.49 66.77 -2.06
CA ASP A 508 -1.62 67.69 -2.26
C ASP A 508 -2.43 67.95 -0.98
N ALA A 509 -2.37 67.05 0.01
CA ALA A 509 -2.96 67.25 1.33
C ALA A 509 -2.03 68.03 2.27
N ARG A 510 -0.73 67.74 2.22
CA ARG A 510 0.32 68.35 3.04
C ARG A 510 0.54 69.83 2.69
N ASP A 511 0.63 70.15 1.40
CA ASP A 511 0.82 71.53 0.96
C ASP A 511 -0.45 72.38 1.21
N ALA A 512 -1.65 71.80 1.09
CA ALA A 512 -2.90 72.46 1.48
C ALA A 512 -3.01 72.70 3.01
N LEU A 513 -2.53 71.75 3.83
CA LEU A 513 -2.44 71.97 5.28
C LEU A 513 -1.43 73.07 5.64
N ALA A 514 -0.30 73.15 4.93
CA ALA A 514 0.67 74.23 5.11
C ALA A 514 0.06 75.61 4.82
N GLU A 515 -0.62 75.78 3.68
CA GLU A 515 -1.30 77.03 3.33
C GLU A 515 -2.39 77.41 4.37
N ALA A 516 -3.15 76.42 4.86
CA ALA A 516 -4.17 76.64 5.89
C ALA A 516 -3.55 77.14 7.21
N ILE A 517 -2.45 76.53 7.65
CA ILE A 517 -1.71 76.92 8.87
C ILE A 517 -1.10 78.32 8.72
N GLU A 518 -0.42 78.62 7.60
CA GLU A 518 0.14 79.95 7.32
C GLU A 518 -0.94 81.04 7.30
N ALA A 519 -2.12 80.72 6.75
CA ALA A 519 -3.26 81.62 6.72
C ALA A 519 -4.08 81.67 8.03
N GLY A 520 -3.66 80.95 9.09
CA GLY A 520 -4.33 80.95 10.39
C GLY A 520 -5.74 80.34 10.38
N ARG A 521 -6.01 79.37 9.52
CA ARG A 521 -7.33 78.77 9.29
C ARG A 521 -7.33 77.26 9.50
N ALA A 522 -8.41 76.74 10.09
CA ALA A 522 -8.68 75.31 10.12
C ALA A 522 -9.22 74.82 8.77
N ASP A 523 -8.54 73.83 8.17
CA ASP A 523 -9.02 73.08 7.00
C ASP A 523 -9.24 71.62 7.41
N SER A 524 -10.51 71.23 7.51
CA SER A 524 -10.92 69.87 7.89
C SER A 524 -10.80 68.88 6.71
N ASP A 525 -10.95 69.36 5.48
CA ASP A 525 -10.98 68.50 4.29
C ASP A 525 -9.56 68.06 3.90
N ALA A 526 -8.57 68.95 4.04
CA ALA A 526 -7.16 68.61 3.94
C ALA A 526 -6.72 67.67 5.07
N LEU A 527 -7.17 67.91 6.31
CA LEU A 527 -6.88 67.08 7.47
C LEU A 527 -7.43 65.65 7.31
N GLU A 528 -8.65 65.51 6.77
CA GLU A 528 -9.24 64.20 6.48
C GLU A 528 -8.61 63.50 5.27
N ARG A 529 -8.20 64.23 4.22
CA ARG A 529 -7.43 63.65 3.10
C ARG A 529 -6.11 63.09 3.59
N ALA A 530 -5.37 63.84 4.39
CA ALA A 530 -4.11 63.42 5.00
C ALA A 530 -4.24 62.12 5.79
N ARG A 531 -5.15 62.09 6.79
CA ARG A 531 -5.41 60.89 7.62
C ARG A 531 -5.83 59.67 6.79
N ARG A 532 -6.67 59.87 5.76
CA ARG A 532 -7.04 58.78 4.83
C ARG A 532 -5.88 58.30 3.98
N GLY A 533 -4.97 59.19 3.55
CA GLY A 533 -3.74 58.84 2.84
C GLY A 533 -2.78 58.02 3.69
N GLU A 534 -2.51 58.50 4.91
CA GLU A 534 -1.66 57.84 5.92
C GLU A 534 -2.12 56.40 6.16
N SER A 535 -3.37 56.17 6.57
CA SER A 535 -3.87 54.81 6.84
C SER A 535 -4.03 53.94 5.59
N ARG A 536 -4.03 54.49 4.37
CA ARG A 536 -3.94 53.69 3.13
C ARG A 536 -2.50 53.24 2.87
N TRP A 537 -1.52 54.10 3.12
CA TRP A 537 -0.11 53.73 3.03
C TRP A 537 0.24 52.65 4.08
N GLU A 538 -0.18 52.82 5.34
CA GLU A 538 0.06 51.83 6.41
C GLU A 538 -0.47 50.44 6.04
N ARG A 539 -1.72 50.37 5.55
CA ARG A 539 -2.31 49.10 5.06
C ARG A 539 -1.55 48.56 3.85
N GLY A 540 -1.20 49.39 2.87
CA GLY A 540 -0.42 48.95 1.70
C GLY A 540 1.02 48.54 2.02
N VAL A 541 1.60 48.95 3.14
CA VAL A 541 2.86 48.40 3.66
C VAL A 541 2.62 47.02 4.27
N ALA A 542 1.64 46.87 5.16
CA ALA A 542 1.31 45.59 5.79
C ALA A 542 0.93 44.51 4.76
N GLU A 543 0.00 44.83 3.85
CA GLU A 543 -0.47 43.95 2.77
C GLU A 543 0.69 43.41 1.92
N ARG A 544 1.67 44.26 1.57
CA ARG A 544 2.83 43.82 0.78
C ARG A 544 3.93 43.11 1.58
N ALA A 545 3.93 43.23 2.91
CA ALA A 545 4.75 42.41 3.80
C ALA A 545 4.14 41.01 3.96
N ASP A 546 2.82 40.92 4.10
CA ASP A 546 2.10 39.66 4.19
C ASP A 546 2.07 38.90 2.85
N ASP A 547 1.94 39.61 1.72
CA ASP A 547 2.24 39.09 0.37
C ASP A 547 3.64 38.45 0.28
N ALA A 548 4.66 39.08 0.89
CA ALA A 548 6.04 38.60 0.83
C ALA A 548 6.20 37.33 1.67
N ARG A 549 5.61 37.31 2.87
CA ARG A 549 5.50 36.11 3.72
C ARG A 549 4.74 34.98 3.04
N GLU A 550 3.65 35.28 2.33
CA GLU A 550 2.91 34.26 1.58
C GLU A 550 3.73 33.73 0.39
N ARG A 551 4.45 34.58 -0.35
CA ARG A 551 5.40 34.12 -1.39
C ARG A 551 6.49 33.21 -0.82
N VAL A 552 7.06 33.55 0.35
CA VAL A 552 8.02 32.71 1.08
C VAL A 552 7.40 31.37 1.47
N ARG A 553 6.26 31.39 2.18
CA ARG A 553 5.55 30.17 2.61
C ARG A 553 5.09 29.30 1.43
N ALA A 554 4.69 29.90 0.30
CA ALA A 554 4.34 29.17 -0.92
C ALA A 554 5.55 28.48 -1.57
N ARG A 555 6.73 29.10 -1.56
CA ARG A 555 7.98 28.46 -2.02
C ARG A 555 8.44 27.35 -1.08
N LEU A 556 8.35 27.53 0.24
CA LEU A 556 8.66 26.47 1.22
C LEU A 556 7.75 25.25 1.00
N ARG A 557 6.43 25.45 0.84
CA ARG A 557 5.49 24.38 0.44
C ARG A 557 5.86 23.73 -0.90
N SER A 558 6.31 24.50 -1.88
CA SER A 558 6.78 23.96 -3.18
C SER A 558 8.11 23.19 -3.08
N CYS A 559 8.93 23.43 -2.06
CA CYS A 559 10.12 22.64 -1.77
C CYS A 559 9.75 21.33 -1.06
N ASP A 560 8.87 21.38 -0.05
CA ASP A 560 8.37 20.19 0.65
C ASP A 560 7.64 19.21 -0.29
N VAL A 561 6.73 19.70 -1.15
CA VAL A 561 6.04 18.87 -2.16
C VAL A 561 7.03 18.20 -3.13
N ARG A 562 8.15 18.83 -3.46
CA ARG A 562 9.19 18.22 -4.31
C ARG A 562 9.99 17.18 -3.54
N LEU A 563 10.32 17.43 -2.27
CA LEU A 563 10.98 16.45 -1.40
C LEU A 563 10.10 15.23 -1.08
N SER A 564 8.78 15.38 -1.02
CA SER A 564 7.85 14.26 -0.82
C SER A 564 7.63 13.41 -2.08
N ALA A 565 7.98 13.93 -3.26
CA ALA A 565 7.92 13.21 -4.54
C ALA A 565 9.24 12.47 -4.90
N LEU A 566 10.29 12.57 -4.08
CA LEU A 566 11.55 11.86 -4.29
C LEU A 566 11.44 10.35 -4.00
N PRO A 567 12.20 9.50 -4.71
CA PRO A 567 12.14 8.06 -4.54
C PRO A 567 12.88 7.60 -3.27
N GLN A 568 12.46 6.49 -2.69
CA GLN A 568 13.12 5.89 -1.52
C GLN A 568 14.36 5.07 -1.92
N LEU A 569 15.37 5.75 -2.48
CA LEU A 569 16.61 5.13 -2.96
C LEU A 569 17.83 5.60 -2.15
N GLY A 570 18.65 4.64 -1.73
CA GLY A 570 19.95 4.89 -1.10
C GLY A 570 19.89 5.89 0.07
N SER A 571 20.63 6.99 -0.06
CA SER A 571 20.68 8.05 0.95
C SER A 571 19.69 9.20 0.73
N VAL A 572 18.92 9.18 -0.36
CA VAL A 572 17.92 10.21 -0.70
C VAL A 572 16.85 10.40 0.39
N PRO A 573 16.17 9.36 0.92
CA PRO A 573 15.07 9.56 1.86
C PRO A 573 15.52 10.19 3.19
N ALA A 574 16.74 9.89 3.66
CA ALA A 574 17.32 10.50 4.86
C ALA A 574 17.57 12.00 4.65
N ARG A 575 18.31 12.37 3.59
CA ARG A 575 18.56 13.78 3.24
C ARG A 575 17.27 14.55 2.97
N ALA A 576 16.26 13.89 2.41
CA ALA A 576 14.93 14.47 2.17
C ALA A 576 14.11 14.61 3.47
N ALA A 577 14.40 13.86 4.52
CA ALA A 577 13.84 14.06 5.86
C ALA A 577 14.54 15.24 6.56
N ASP A 578 15.89 15.30 6.52
CA ASP A 578 16.69 16.39 7.08
C ASP A 578 16.24 17.76 6.52
N LEU A 579 16.17 17.88 5.18
CA LEU A 579 15.72 19.11 4.52
C LEU A 579 14.24 19.44 4.79
N ARG A 580 13.38 18.45 5.04
CA ARG A 580 11.98 18.70 5.44
C ARG A 580 11.87 19.16 6.89
N GLN A 581 12.72 18.65 7.79
CA GLN A 581 12.81 19.16 9.16
C GLN A 581 13.34 20.61 9.17
N GLU A 582 14.31 20.93 8.31
CA GLU A 582 14.82 22.29 8.13
C GLU A 582 13.74 23.23 7.56
N ILE A 583 13.01 22.80 6.52
CA ILE A 583 11.87 23.56 5.95
C ILE A 583 10.73 23.73 6.97
N ALA A 584 10.43 22.71 7.77
CA ALA A 584 9.38 22.77 8.80
C ALA A 584 9.74 23.78 9.90
N ARG A 585 10.99 23.75 10.39
CA ARG A 585 11.49 24.79 11.31
C ARG A 585 11.34 26.19 10.72
N PHE A 586 11.73 26.35 9.45
CA PHE A 586 11.62 27.64 8.75
C PHE A 586 10.17 28.05 8.42
N ALA A 587 9.18 27.14 8.47
CA ALA A 587 7.78 27.54 8.29
C ALA A 587 7.24 28.40 9.45
N ASP A 588 7.82 28.23 10.65
CA ASP A 588 7.45 28.90 11.90
C ASP A 588 8.24 30.20 12.18
N GLU A 589 9.31 30.49 11.43
CA GLU A 589 10.12 31.71 11.58
C GLU A 589 9.55 32.86 10.70
N ASP A 590 8.98 33.91 11.31
CA ASP A 590 8.25 35.00 10.60
C ASP A 590 9.13 36.01 9.82
N ASP A 591 10.45 36.00 10.04
CA ASP A 591 11.43 36.97 9.53
C ASP A 591 12.40 36.36 8.46
N LEU A 592 11.89 35.45 7.63
CA LEU A 592 12.71 34.72 6.64
C LEU A 592 12.96 35.48 5.34
N ASP A 593 14.25 35.78 5.07
CA ASP A 593 14.69 36.33 3.79
C ASP A 593 14.44 35.38 2.61
N GLU A 594 13.97 35.95 1.50
CA GLU A 594 13.76 35.26 0.22
C GLU A 594 15.03 34.55 -0.31
N ALA A 595 16.21 35.04 0.08
CA ALA A 595 17.52 34.45 -0.25
C ALA A 595 17.77 33.08 0.41
N HIS A 596 17.36 32.89 1.67
CA HIS A 596 17.49 31.60 2.36
C HIS A 596 16.56 30.55 1.72
N VAL A 597 15.34 30.95 1.37
CA VAL A 597 14.37 30.10 0.65
C VAL A 597 14.91 29.70 -0.74
N ALA A 598 15.60 30.59 -1.44
CA ALA A 598 16.28 30.27 -2.70
C ALA A 598 17.46 29.30 -2.51
N ALA A 599 18.23 29.44 -1.42
CA ALA A 599 19.31 28.51 -1.08
C ALA A 599 18.78 27.10 -0.78
N LEU A 600 17.69 26.97 -0.01
CA LEU A 600 16.96 25.72 0.21
C LEU A 600 16.43 25.13 -1.10
N GLY A 601 15.86 25.96 -1.98
CA GLY A 601 15.48 25.55 -3.33
C GLY A 601 16.63 24.87 -4.07
N SER A 602 17.83 25.47 -4.06
CA SER A 602 19.03 24.91 -4.70
C SER A 602 19.54 23.61 -4.06
N LEU A 603 19.18 23.31 -2.80
CA LEU A 603 19.49 22.05 -2.12
C LEU A 603 18.52 20.95 -2.56
N VAL A 604 17.22 21.27 -2.66
CA VAL A 604 16.20 20.36 -3.22
C VAL A 604 16.52 20.02 -4.68
N ASP A 605 16.88 21.02 -5.50
CA ASP A 605 17.23 20.82 -6.91
C ASP A 605 18.45 19.89 -7.08
N ARG A 606 19.44 19.99 -6.16
CA ARG A 606 20.60 19.08 -6.12
C ARG A 606 20.24 17.68 -5.66
N LEU A 607 19.42 17.54 -4.62
CA LEU A 607 18.99 16.23 -4.13
C LEU A 607 18.13 15.48 -5.16
N HIS A 608 17.31 16.20 -5.95
CA HIS A 608 16.59 15.65 -7.09
C HIS A 608 17.55 15.14 -8.18
N ALA A 609 18.58 15.91 -8.53
CA ALA A 609 19.59 15.47 -9.49
C ALA A 609 20.40 14.25 -9.01
N ASP A 610 20.78 14.20 -7.73
CA ASP A 610 21.38 13.03 -7.08
C ASP A 610 20.45 11.80 -7.20
N ALA A 611 19.15 11.97 -6.90
CA ALA A 611 18.16 10.90 -6.95
C ALA A 611 17.92 10.37 -8.39
N VAL A 612 17.92 11.25 -9.40
CA VAL A 612 17.85 10.86 -10.81
C VAL A 612 19.09 10.07 -11.24
N ALA A 613 20.28 10.47 -10.77
CA ALA A 613 21.52 9.75 -11.04
C ALA A 613 21.55 8.36 -10.37
N GLU A 614 21.11 8.24 -9.12
CA GLU A 614 21.06 6.96 -8.40
C GLU A 614 19.97 6.03 -8.98
N ALA A 615 18.80 6.56 -9.37
CA ALA A 615 17.78 5.81 -10.11
C ALA A 615 18.28 5.31 -11.48
N ALA A 616 19.02 6.14 -12.22
CA ALA A 616 19.61 5.75 -13.51
C ALA A 616 20.66 4.64 -13.33
N HIS A 617 21.54 4.76 -12.32
CA HIS A 617 22.51 3.73 -12.00
C HIS A 617 21.84 2.42 -11.56
N ARG A 618 20.75 2.49 -10.76
CA ARG A 618 20.02 1.29 -10.36
C ARG A 618 19.29 0.64 -11.54
N LEU A 619 18.71 1.41 -12.48
CA LEU A 619 18.15 0.86 -13.74
C LEU A 619 19.20 0.15 -14.60
N ASP A 620 20.38 0.74 -14.80
CA ASP A 620 21.49 0.11 -15.52
C ASP A 620 21.95 -1.18 -14.82
N SER A 621 22.04 -1.17 -13.49
CA SER A 621 22.35 -2.39 -12.74
C SER A 621 21.26 -3.47 -12.86
N LEU A 622 19.97 -3.12 -12.86
CA LEU A 622 18.87 -4.07 -13.08
C LEU A 622 18.84 -4.61 -14.52
N GLY A 623 19.21 -3.80 -15.51
CA GLY A 623 19.40 -4.26 -16.90
C GLY A 623 20.56 -5.25 -17.04
N LYS A 624 21.68 -4.99 -16.34
CA LYS A 624 22.84 -5.90 -16.26
C LYS A 624 22.52 -7.18 -15.48
N GLU A 625 21.76 -7.08 -14.40
CA GLU A 625 21.24 -8.23 -13.65
C GLU A 625 20.32 -9.10 -14.53
N ALA A 626 19.44 -8.49 -15.33
CA ALA A 626 18.53 -9.22 -16.23
C ALA A 626 19.31 -10.04 -17.28
N GLY A 627 20.25 -9.41 -18.00
CA GLY A 627 21.14 -10.10 -18.94
C GLY A 627 20.44 -10.71 -20.15
N GLU A 628 21.12 -11.65 -20.83
CA GLU A 628 20.71 -12.20 -22.14
C GLU A 628 19.52 -13.18 -22.09
N SER A 629 19.12 -13.65 -20.91
CA SER A 629 18.18 -14.78 -20.74
C SER A 629 16.73 -14.38 -20.43
N VAL A 630 16.40 -13.08 -20.45
CA VAL A 630 15.08 -12.58 -20.00
C VAL A 630 14.27 -12.03 -21.18
N GLY A 631 12.96 -12.35 -21.20
CA GLY A 631 12.08 -12.14 -22.34
C GLY A 631 11.74 -10.68 -22.67
N GLU A 632 11.13 -10.50 -23.85
CA GLU A 632 10.75 -9.20 -24.43
C GLU A 632 9.92 -8.31 -23.49
N VAL A 633 9.17 -8.91 -22.55
CA VAL A 633 8.39 -8.21 -21.52
C VAL A 633 9.28 -7.32 -20.65
N VAL A 634 10.35 -7.87 -20.07
CA VAL A 634 11.26 -7.11 -19.20
C VAL A 634 12.05 -6.07 -19.99
N LEU A 635 12.47 -6.36 -21.22
CA LEU A 635 13.09 -5.37 -22.10
C LEU A 635 12.15 -4.17 -22.35
N ARG A 636 10.85 -4.43 -22.53
CA ARG A 636 9.82 -3.39 -22.71
C ARG A 636 9.60 -2.56 -21.46
N GLU A 637 9.55 -3.19 -20.28
CA GLU A 637 9.40 -2.50 -18.98
C GLU A 637 10.68 -1.70 -18.61
N LEU A 638 11.89 -2.24 -18.85
CA LEU A 638 13.16 -1.51 -18.71
C LEU A 638 13.17 -0.26 -19.61
N GLN A 639 12.78 -0.40 -20.88
CA GLN A 639 12.65 0.73 -21.80
C GLN A 639 11.54 1.71 -21.40
N ALA A 640 10.48 1.26 -20.71
CA ALA A 640 9.44 2.14 -20.19
C ALA A 640 9.96 2.93 -18.99
N ALA A 641 10.60 2.26 -18.03
CA ALA A 641 11.20 2.88 -16.85
C ALA A 641 12.28 3.92 -17.22
N ALA A 642 13.16 3.60 -18.18
CA ALA A 642 14.14 4.55 -18.71
C ALA A 642 13.49 5.77 -19.39
N ARG A 643 12.33 5.60 -20.05
CA ARG A 643 11.56 6.71 -20.64
C ARG A 643 10.85 7.56 -19.58
N SER A 644 10.34 6.95 -18.50
CA SER A 644 9.79 7.70 -17.36
C SER A 644 10.86 8.56 -16.70
N LEU A 645 12.04 8.00 -16.43
CA LEU A 645 13.14 8.76 -15.82
C LEU A 645 13.65 9.88 -16.75
N ALA A 646 13.69 9.65 -18.07
CA ALA A 646 13.98 10.70 -19.05
C ALA A 646 12.87 11.77 -19.19
N ALA A 647 11.69 11.51 -18.63
CA ALA A 647 10.58 12.45 -18.48
C ALA A 647 10.44 12.96 -17.03
N ASP A 648 11.54 12.94 -16.27
CA ASP A 648 11.67 13.41 -14.88
C ASP A 648 10.66 12.75 -13.90
N THR A 649 10.22 11.53 -14.23
CA THR A 649 9.24 10.75 -13.47
C THR A 649 9.89 9.46 -12.97
N PHE A 650 10.11 9.35 -11.65
CA PHE A 650 10.77 8.19 -11.05
C PHE A 650 9.98 6.88 -11.29
N PRO A 651 10.59 5.86 -11.92
CA PRO A 651 9.95 4.57 -12.12
C PRO A 651 10.05 3.66 -10.89
N ASP A 652 9.07 2.79 -10.72
CA ASP A 652 8.99 1.77 -9.67
C ASP A 652 10.00 0.65 -9.92
N LEU A 653 11.16 0.75 -9.26
CA LEU A 653 12.30 -0.17 -9.44
C LEU A 653 12.09 -1.52 -8.74
N ASP A 654 11.33 -1.57 -7.65
CA ASP A 654 11.08 -2.81 -6.90
C ASP A 654 10.04 -3.68 -7.62
N ARG A 655 9.01 -3.07 -8.22
CA ARG A 655 8.13 -3.77 -9.17
C ARG A 655 8.89 -4.26 -10.40
N LEU A 656 9.80 -3.44 -10.96
CA LEU A 656 10.62 -3.88 -12.10
C LEU A 656 11.46 -5.10 -11.73
N ARG A 657 12.07 -5.10 -10.54
CA ARG A 657 12.81 -6.25 -9.98
C ARG A 657 11.91 -7.47 -9.79
N LEU A 658 10.71 -7.29 -9.23
CA LEU A 658 9.73 -8.37 -9.07
C LEU A 658 9.35 -9.01 -10.41
N VAL A 659 9.18 -8.22 -11.48
CA VAL A 659 8.91 -8.73 -12.84
C VAL A 659 10.12 -9.49 -13.40
N ILE A 660 11.35 -9.01 -13.18
CA ILE A 660 12.58 -9.73 -13.55
C ILE A 660 12.66 -11.10 -12.86
N ASP A 661 12.39 -11.15 -11.54
CA ASP A 661 12.45 -12.39 -10.77
C ASP A 661 11.29 -13.35 -11.06
N GLN A 662 10.10 -12.84 -11.40
CA GLN A 662 8.98 -13.65 -11.94
C GLN A 662 9.31 -14.26 -13.31
N GLU A 663 9.89 -13.49 -14.24
CA GLU A 663 10.30 -14.01 -15.54
C GLU A 663 11.43 -15.05 -15.40
N ARG A 664 12.42 -14.82 -14.52
CA ARG A 664 13.45 -15.81 -14.17
C ARG A 664 12.85 -17.08 -13.57
N ALA A 665 11.85 -16.97 -12.69
CA ALA A 665 11.17 -18.13 -12.12
C ALA A 665 10.42 -18.94 -13.19
N SER A 666 9.66 -18.27 -14.06
CA SER A 666 8.96 -18.94 -15.16
C SER A 666 9.92 -19.53 -16.21
N ALA A 667 11.11 -18.94 -16.39
CA ALA A 667 12.17 -19.49 -17.25
C ALA A 667 12.77 -20.77 -16.65
N ARG A 668 13.03 -20.80 -15.33
CA ARG A 668 13.45 -22.02 -14.62
C ARG A 668 12.39 -23.13 -14.69
N GLU A 669 11.11 -22.80 -14.53
CA GLU A 669 10.00 -23.77 -14.64
C GLU A 669 9.90 -24.35 -16.08
N ARG A 670 10.07 -23.50 -17.09
CA ARG A 670 10.16 -23.92 -18.51
C ARG A 670 11.38 -24.83 -18.76
N ASP A 671 12.56 -24.44 -18.31
CA ASP A 671 13.79 -25.25 -18.44
C ASP A 671 13.70 -26.58 -17.66
N GLN A 672 13.10 -26.60 -16.46
CA GLN A 672 12.84 -27.82 -15.70
C GLN A 672 11.84 -28.75 -16.41
N THR A 673 10.76 -28.21 -16.97
CA THR A 673 9.77 -28.97 -17.76
C THR A 673 10.43 -29.58 -19.01
N ARG A 674 11.30 -28.81 -19.67
CA ARG A 674 12.09 -29.24 -20.83
C ARG A 674 13.11 -30.32 -20.43
N LEU A 675 13.79 -30.18 -19.30
CA LEU A 675 14.69 -31.19 -18.74
C LEU A 675 13.95 -32.51 -18.46
N GLN A 676 12.80 -32.47 -17.79
CA GLN A 676 11.99 -33.67 -17.50
C GLN A 676 11.54 -34.36 -18.79
N ARG A 677 11.09 -33.60 -19.79
CA ARG A 677 10.74 -34.16 -21.11
C ARG A 677 11.94 -34.84 -21.76
N LEU A 678 13.11 -34.20 -21.80
CA LEU A 678 14.29 -34.75 -22.47
C LEU A 678 14.91 -35.94 -21.72
N GLN A 679 14.73 -36.01 -20.39
CA GLN A 679 15.02 -37.22 -19.61
C GLN A 679 14.05 -38.37 -19.96
N LEU A 680 12.76 -38.08 -20.15
CA LEU A 680 11.77 -39.07 -20.59
C LEU A 680 12.08 -39.57 -22.01
N ASP A 681 12.31 -38.66 -22.95
CA ASP A 681 12.61 -39.00 -24.35
C ASP A 681 13.97 -39.71 -24.47
N GLY A 682 14.98 -39.30 -23.69
CA GLY A 682 16.25 -40.02 -23.57
C GLY A 682 16.14 -41.42 -22.96
N SER A 683 15.22 -41.66 -22.01
CA SER A 683 15.02 -43.00 -21.42
C SER A 683 14.26 -43.97 -22.35
N ARG A 684 13.51 -43.45 -23.34
CA ARG A 684 12.89 -44.26 -24.41
C ARG A 684 13.90 -44.71 -25.48
N LEU A 685 15.02 -44.00 -25.60
CA LEU A 685 16.05 -44.18 -26.62
C LEU A 685 17.31 -44.88 -26.07
N ASP A 686 17.18 -45.65 -24.99
CA ASP A 686 18.33 -46.27 -24.30
C ASP A 686 18.96 -47.40 -25.12
N THR A 687 19.88 -47.01 -25.99
CA THR A 687 20.72 -47.91 -26.79
C THR A 687 22.17 -47.76 -26.34
N SER A 688 22.72 -48.83 -25.79
CA SER A 688 24.13 -48.90 -25.36
C SER A 688 25.09 -48.67 -26.53
N GLY A 689 26.21 -47.99 -26.27
CA GLY A 689 27.32 -47.84 -27.22
C GLY A 689 27.17 -46.77 -28.31
N VAL A 690 26.22 -45.82 -28.21
CA VAL A 690 26.04 -44.75 -29.23
C VAL A 690 26.56 -43.39 -28.72
N PRO A 691 27.55 -42.74 -29.37
CA PRO A 691 28.16 -41.49 -28.90
C PRO A 691 27.23 -40.25 -28.87
N SER A 692 26.04 -40.33 -29.46
CA SER A 692 24.98 -39.32 -29.33
C SER A 692 24.23 -39.45 -28.00
N VAL A 693 24.05 -40.67 -27.47
CA VAL A 693 23.45 -40.94 -26.15
C VAL A 693 24.36 -40.47 -25.02
N GLU A 694 25.68 -40.63 -25.15
CA GLU A 694 26.64 -40.12 -24.16
C GLU A 694 26.65 -38.58 -24.11
N ARG A 695 26.62 -37.92 -25.27
CA ARG A 695 26.48 -36.45 -25.35
C ARG A 695 25.15 -35.98 -24.76
N LEU A 696 24.05 -36.69 -25.02
CA LEU A 696 22.75 -36.42 -24.39
C LEU A 696 22.85 -36.52 -22.87
N ARG A 697 23.35 -37.63 -22.32
CA ARG A 697 23.55 -37.83 -20.87
C ARG A 697 24.42 -36.74 -20.24
N ALA A 698 25.53 -36.36 -20.87
CA ALA A 698 26.38 -35.27 -20.40
C ALA A 698 25.64 -33.92 -20.40
N SER A 699 24.96 -33.56 -21.50
CA SER A 699 24.21 -32.30 -21.60
C SER A 699 23.07 -32.19 -20.58
N LEU A 700 22.33 -33.28 -20.33
CA LEU A 700 21.28 -33.33 -19.31
C LEU A 700 21.84 -33.28 -17.87
N ALA A 701 23.03 -33.83 -17.63
CA ALA A 701 23.70 -33.74 -16.33
C ALA A 701 24.17 -32.29 -16.05
N THR A 702 24.78 -31.61 -17.04
CA THR A 702 25.15 -30.20 -16.92
C THR A 702 23.92 -29.31 -16.75
N ALA A 703 22.89 -29.47 -17.59
CA ALA A 703 21.65 -28.71 -17.49
C ALA A 703 20.96 -28.86 -16.13
N ARG A 704 21.02 -30.06 -15.54
CA ARG A 704 20.52 -30.31 -14.19
C ARG A 704 21.34 -29.55 -13.14
N ALA A 705 22.67 -29.66 -13.17
CA ALA A 705 23.54 -28.95 -12.23
C ALA A 705 23.35 -27.42 -12.31
N GLU A 706 23.20 -26.87 -13.53
CA GLU A 706 22.90 -25.45 -13.72
C GLU A 706 21.56 -25.04 -13.10
N LEU A 707 20.51 -25.84 -13.25
CA LEU A 707 19.20 -25.56 -12.64
C LEU A 707 19.19 -25.76 -11.11
N ASP A 708 19.93 -26.73 -10.59
CA ASP A 708 20.12 -26.96 -9.16
C ASP A 708 20.95 -25.81 -8.53
N GLU A 709 21.89 -25.21 -9.28
CA GLU A 709 22.58 -23.94 -8.95
C GLU A 709 21.74 -22.67 -9.26
N GLY A 710 20.52 -22.83 -9.79
CA GLY A 710 19.60 -21.72 -10.09
C GLY A 710 19.94 -20.89 -11.34
N ARG A 711 20.91 -21.30 -12.16
CA ARG A 711 21.21 -20.68 -13.48
C ARG A 711 20.21 -21.16 -14.55
N PRO A 712 19.98 -20.38 -15.63
CA PRO A 712 19.26 -20.87 -16.80
C PRO A 712 20.11 -21.92 -17.54
N ALA A 713 19.50 -23.03 -17.94
CA ALA A 713 20.18 -24.17 -18.57
C ALA A 713 19.90 -24.29 -20.08
N THR A 714 19.21 -23.29 -20.64
CA THR A 714 18.65 -23.30 -21.99
C THR A 714 19.64 -23.79 -23.06
N ARG A 715 20.90 -23.32 -23.03
CA ARG A 715 21.96 -23.74 -23.97
C ARG A 715 22.29 -25.23 -23.90
N HIS A 716 22.30 -25.82 -22.71
CA HIS A 716 22.56 -27.25 -22.51
C HIS A 716 21.32 -28.10 -22.86
N LEU A 717 20.11 -27.54 -22.71
CA LEU A 717 18.86 -28.15 -23.17
C LEU A 717 18.71 -28.11 -24.71
N ASP A 718 19.16 -27.04 -25.38
CA ASP A 718 19.24 -26.96 -26.85
C ASP A 718 20.20 -28.03 -27.42
N ALA A 719 21.35 -28.22 -26.76
CA ALA A 719 22.30 -29.27 -27.09
C ALA A 719 21.72 -30.68 -26.87
N ALA A 720 20.93 -30.88 -25.82
CA ALA A 720 20.22 -32.12 -25.54
C ALA A 720 19.15 -32.44 -26.61
N GLU A 721 18.31 -31.47 -27.00
CA GLU A 721 17.35 -31.65 -28.12
C GLU A 721 18.06 -32.01 -29.43
N THR A 722 19.17 -31.33 -29.74
CA THR A 722 19.99 -31.64 -30.91
C THR A 722 20.54 -33.07 -30.87
N ALA A 723 20.89 -33.58 -29.69
CA ALA A 723 21.33 -34.97 -29.52
C ALA A 723 20.18 -35.98 -29.67
N VAL A 724 18.98 -35.70 -29.16
CA VAL A 724 17.78 -36.56 -29.34
C VAL A 724 17.45 -36.74 -30.81
N VAL A 725 17.35 -35.65 -31.59
CA VAL A 725 17.04 -35.69 -33.03
C VAL A 725 18.07 -36.51 -33.81
N GLU A 726 19.34 -36.43 -33.43
CA GLU A 726 20.41 -37.22 -34.05
C GLU A 726 20.34 -38.72 -33.69
N ILE A 727 19.93 -39.08 -32.45
CA ILE A 727 19.67 -40.47 -32.07
C ILE A 727 18.49 -41.03 -32.89
N GLU A 728 17.38 -40.30 -32.98
CA GLU A 728 16.22 -40.71 -33.78
C GLU A 728 16.53 -40.88 -35.27
N ARG A 729 17.45 -40.07 -35.82
CA ARG A 729 17.95 -40.23 -37.20
C ARG A 729 18.72 -41.53 -37.35
N GLN A 730 19.69 -41.77 -36.46
CA GLN A 730 20.52 -42.98 -36.48
C GLN A 730 19.69 -44.27 -36.28
N MET A 731 18.64 -44.25 -35.47
CA MET A 731 17.74 -45.40 -35.30
C MET A 731 16.91 -45.69 -36.56
N ARG A 732 16.37 -44.65 -37.22
CA ARG A 732 15.65 -44.83 -38.51
C ARG A 732 16.56 -45.40 -39.59
N GLU A 733 17.82 -44.99 -39.64
CA GLU A 733 18.81 -45.52 -40.59
C GLU A 733 19.17 -46.99 -40.27
N ARG A 734 19.34 -47.34 -38.99
CA ARG A 734 19.55 -48.74 -38.57
C ARG A 734 18.35 -49.65 -38.85
N LEU A 735 17.14 -49.15 -38.69
CA LEU A 735 15.90 -49.88 -39.00
C LEU A 735 15.70 -50.07 -40.51
N ALA A 736 16.00 -49.05 -41.32
CA ALA A 736 15.94 -49.17 -42.78
C ALA A 736 16.93 -50.23 -43.33
N ALA A 737 18.07 -50.43 -42.67
CA ALA A 737 19.07 -51.45 -43.01
C ALA A 737 18.89 -52.79 -42.30
N PHE A 738 17.80 -53.00 -41.53
CA PHE A 738 17.61 -54.22 -40.73
C PHE A 738 17.39 -55.47 -41.60
N GLU A 739 16.53 -55.38 -42.62
CA GLU A 739 16.20 -56.52 -43.48
C GLU A 739 17.41 -57.00 -44.30
N ASP A 740 18.11 -56.07 -44.97
CA ASP A 740 19.33 -56.38 -45.75
C ASP A 740 20.40 -57.08 -44.89
N ARG A 741 20.57 -56.62 -43.64
CA ARG A 741 21.51 -57.22 -42.67
C ARG A 741 21.08 -58.60 -42.20
N LEU A 742 19.78 -58.78 -41.93
CA LEU A 742 19.21 -60.08 -41.53
C LEU A 742 19.37 -61.12 -42.65
N ASP A 743 19.10 -60.75 -43.90
CA ASP A 743 19.28 -61.63 -45.06
C ASP A 743 20.77 -62.01 -45.26
N VAL A 744 21.71 -61.10 -45.01
CA VAL A 744 23.16 -61.39 -45.00
C VAL A 744 23.55 -62.32 -43.85
N ALA A 745 23.07 -62.07 -42.63
CA ALA A 745 23.38 -62.90 -41.46
C ALA A 745 22.81 -64.33 -41.59
N LEU A 746 21.61 -64.47 -42.15
CA LEU A 746 21.03 -65.78 -42.47
C LEU A 746 21.87 -66.54 -43.51
N ALA A 747 22.39 -65.85 -44.54
CA ALA A 747 23.28 -66.46 -45.51
C ALA A 747 24.61 -66.93 -44.88
N ALA A 748 25.23 -66.11 -44.04
CA ALA A 748 26.46 -66.44 -43.30
C ALA A 748 26.26 -67.71 -42.43
N LEU A 749 25.15 -67.80 -41.69
CA LEU A 749 24.83 -68.97 -40.86
C LEU A 749 24.84 -70.29 -41.67
N THR A 750 24.34 -70.30 -42.91
CA THR A 750 24.35 -71.53 -43.75
C THR A 750 25.74 -72.02 -44.12
N THR A 751 26.75 -71.15 -44.11
CA THR A 751 28.16 -71.52 -44.35
C THR A 751 28.74 -72.23 -43.12
N VAL A 752 28.47 -71.69 -41.92
CA VAL A 752 29.09 -72.15 -40.67
C VAL A 752 28.28 -73.23 -39.94
N GLU A 753 27.06 -73.55 -40.41
CA GLU A 753 26.14 -74.52 -39.81
C GLU A 753 26.73 -75.93 -39.54
N ARG A 754 27.87 -76.24 -40.15
CA ARG A 754 28.59 -77.52 -40.01
C ARG A 754 29.54 -77.58 -38.81
N LEU A 755 29.79 -76.46 -38.11
CA LEU A 755 30.54 -76.47 -36.86
C LEU A 755 29.68 -76.98 -35.70
N ASN A 756 30.22 -77.93 -34.94
CA ASN A 756 29.60 -78.41 -33.70
C ASN A 756 30.05 -77.53 -32.52
N ASN A 757 29.63 -76.26 -32.53
CA ASN A 757 29.87 -75.29 -31.47
C ASN A 757 28.53 -74.73 -30.95
N ASP A 758 28.42 -74.49 -29.65
CA ASP A 758 27.20 -74.03 -28.99
C ASP A 758 26.76 -72.63 -29.48
N ASP A 759 27.72 -71.79 -29.88
CA ASP A 759 27.44 -70.48 -30.50
C ASP A 759 26.62 -70.60 -31.79
N VAL A 760 26.77 -71.69 -32.57
CA VAL A 760 25.97 -71.93 -33.78
C VAL A 760 24.49 -72.14 -33.41
N ALA A 761 24.22 -72.80 -32.28
CA ALA A 761 22.86 -72.93 -31.77
C ALA A 761 22.32 -71.60 -31.22
N ALA A 762 23.16 -70.78 -30.58
CA ALA A 762 22.80 -69.45 -30.13
C ALA A 762 22.43 -68.50 -31.29
N VAL A 763 23.29 -68.37 -32.29
CA VAL A 763 23.05 -67.59 -33.51
C VAL A 763 21.80 -68.07 -34.23
N ARG A 764 21.65 -69.38 -34.44
CA ARG A 764 20.46 -69.96 -35.08
C ARG A 764 19.18 -69.56 -34.35
N ARG A 765 19.15 -69.68 -33.01
CA ARG A 765 18.00 -69.28 -32.19
C ARG A 765 17.65 -67.80 -32.38
N ILE A 766 18.66 -66.92 -32.37
CA ILE A 766 18.46 -65.47 -32.54
C ILE A 766 17.95 -65.15 -33.95
N LEU A 767 18.64 -65.61 -35.00
CA LEU A 767 18.27 -65.28 -36.39
C LEU A 767 16.93 -65.89 -36.81
N THR A 768 16.60 -67.11 -36.39
CA THR A 768 15.27 -67.70 -36.64
C THR A 768 14.16 -66.93 -35.91
N HIS A 769 14.42 -66.42 -34.70
CA HIS A 769 13.48 -65.52 -34.04
C HIS A 769 13.32 -64.20 -34.82
N LEU A 770 14.41 -63.55 -35.22
CA LEU A 770 14.36 -62.29 -35.96
C LEU A 770 13.64 -62.41 -37.31
N ASP A 771 13.88 -63.47 -38.08
CA ASP A 771 13.17 -63.78 -39.34
C ASP A 771 11.66 -63.93 -39.10
N SER A 772 11.26 -64.66 -38.06
CA SER A 772 9.85 -64.81 -37.67
C SER A 772 9.15 -63.50 -37.30
N GLN A 773 9.91 -62.43 -37.01
CA GLN A 773 9.40 -61.11 -36.65
C GLN A 773 9.60 -60.03 -37.73
N ARG A 774 10.08 -60.40 -38.94
CA ARG A 774 10.34 -59.47 -40.07
C ARG A 774 9.15 -58.54 -40.34
N ASP A 775 7.95 -59.10 -40.53
CA ASP A 775 6.72 -58.32 -40.77
C ASP A 775 6.27 -57.48 -39.56
N ALA A 776 6.74 -57.79 -38.35
CA ALA A 776 6.31 -57.15 -37.10
C ALA A 776 7.14 -55.92 -36.74
N ILE A 777 8.42 -55.86 -37.12
CA ILE A 777 9.36 -54.83 -36.63
C ILE A 777 8.85 -53.39 -36.86
N GLY A 778 8.19 -53.10 -37.99
CA GLY A 778 7.62 -51.78 -38.29
C GLY A 778 6.38 -51.38 -37.47
N ARG A 779 5.81 -52.29 -36.67
CA ARG A 779 4.60 -52.08 -35.84
C ARG A 779 4.88 -52.10 -34.32
N VAL A 780 6.04 -52.62 -33.95
CA VAL A 780 6.59 -52.77 -32.60
C VAL A 780 7.05 -51.43 -32.01
N SER A 781 7.23 -51.33 -30.68
CA SER A 781 7.70 -50.11 -30.01
C SER A 781 9.18 -49.78 -30.31
N PRO A 782 9.59 -48.50 -30.27
CA PRO A 782 10.98 -48.10 -30.54
C PRO A 782 12.02 -48.79 -29.65
N GLY A 783 11.67 -49.09 -28.39
CA GLY A 783 12.53 -49.82 -27.47
C GLY A 783 12.73 -51.28 -27.87
N LEU A 784 11.66 -51.99 -28.24
CA LEU A 784 11.76 -53.39 -28.68
C LEU A 784 12.32 -53.49 -30.11
N GLN A 785 12.06 -52.52 -30.99
CA GLN A 785 12.78 -52.31 -32.25
C GLN A 785 14.31 -52.22 -32.02
N ALA A 786 14.75 -51.40 -31.06
CA ALA A 786 16.16 -51.28 -30.73
C ALA A 786 16.74 -52.58 -30.14
N GLN A 787 15.96 -53.35 -29.36
CA GLN A 787 16.37 -54.68 -28.88
C GLN A 787 16.52 -55.70 -30.02
N LEU A 788 15.61 -55.71 -31.00
CA LEU A 788 15.70 -56.59 -32.18
C LEU A 788 16.92 -56.23 -33.06
N VAL A 789 17.18 -54.94 -33.27
CA VAL A 789 18.39 -54.43 -33.97
C VAL A 789 19.66 -54.77 -33.19
N GLY A 790 19.61 -54.75 -31.85
CA GLY A 790 20.70 -55.16 -30.96
C GLY A 790 20.99 -56.66 -31.03
N ALA A 791 19.95 -57.50 -30.98
CA ALA A 791 20.08 -58.94 -31.12
C ALA A 791 20.62 -59.36 -32.51
N LEU A 792 20.29 -58.61 -33.57
CA LEU A 792 20.92 -58.80 -34.88
C LEU A 792 22.43 -58.50 -34.85
N ALA A 793 22.85 -57.42 -34.18
CA ALA A 793 24.27 -57.09 -34.01
C ALA A 793 25.02 -58.11 -33.14
N GLU A 794 24.38 -58.66 -32.11
CA GLU A 794 24.90 -59.77 -31.29
C GLU A 794 25.10 -61.04 -32.15
N ALA A 795 24.11 -61.38 -32.98
CA ALA A 795 24.20 -62.51 -33.91
C ALA A 795 25.28 -62.31 -34.99
N GLU A 796 25.44 -61.09 -35.52
CA GLU A 796 26.53 -60.72 -36.45
C GLU A 796 27.92 -60.87 -35.80
N MET A 797 28.09 -60.43 -34.55
CA MET A 797 29.35 -60.59 -33.81
C MET A 797 29.69 -62.07 -33.57
N LEU A 798 28.71 -62.87 -33.15
CA LEU A 798 28.89 -64.31 -32.95
C LEU A 798 29.14 -65.04 -34.28
N LEU A 799 28.49 -64.63 -35.37
CA LEU A 799 28.76 -65.12 -36.72
C LEU A 799 30.20 -64.84 -37.14
N GLN A 800 30.73 -63.63 -36.92
CA GLN A 800 32.10 -63.31 -37.32
C GLN A 800 33.13 -64.23 -36.61
N GLY A 801 33.01 -64.41 -35.28
CA GLY A 801 33.88 -65.33 -34.54
C GLY A 801 33.72 -66.81 -34.96
N LEU A 802 32.51 -67.19 -35.40
CA LEU A 802 32.23 -68.51 -35.96
C LEU A 802 32.80 -68.69 -37.37
N GLU A 803 32.77 -67.67 -38.22
CA GLU A 803 33.40 -67.66 -39.55
C GLU A 803 34.92 -67.74 -39.42
N GLU A 804 35.54 -66.97 -38.52
CA GLU A 804 36.97 -67.07 -38.21
C GLU A 804 37.35 -68.48 -37.72
N ALA A 805 36.52 -69.13 -36.89
CA ALA A 805 36.71 -70.52 -36.48
C ALA A 805 36.48 -71.54 -37.62
N TYR A 806 35.58 -71.25 -38.56
CA TYR A 806 35.34 -72.07 -39.75
C TYR A 806 36.51 -72.00 -40.74
N GLU A 807 37.06 -70.82 -40.97
CA GLU A 807 38.27 -70.64 -41.79
C GLU A 807 39.49 -71.29 -41.13
N ALA A 808 39.67 -71.16 -39.82
CA ALA A 808 40.75 -71.82 -39.10
C ALA A 808 40.66 -73.37 -39.17
N THR A 809 39.48 -73.93 -38.91
CA THR A 809 39.28 -75.40 -39.01
C THR A 809 39.40 -75.91 -40.44
N ARG A 810 38.97 -75.12 -41.44
CA ARG A 810 39.19 -75.42 -42.86
C ARG A 810 40.67 -75.38 -43.23
N ALA A 811 41.42 -74.38 -42.78
CA ALA A 811 42.85 -74.27 -43.06
C ALA A 811 43.64 -75.46 -42.50
N VAL A 812 43.29 -75.94 -41.30
CA VAL A 812 43.85 -77.18 -40.73
C VAL A 812 43.45 -78.42 -41.55
N ALA A 813 42.20 -78.50 -42.02
CA ALA A 813 41.77 -79.59 -42.90
C ALA A 813 42.50 -79.59 -44.26
N ASP A 814 42.67 -78.43 -44.89
CA ASP A 814 43.40 -78.29 -46.15
C ASP A 814 44.92 -78.57 -45.97
N GLN A 815 45.52 -78.27 -44.81
CA GLN A 815 46.88 -78.69 -44.44
C GLN A 815 47.01 -80.21 -44.29
N LEU A 816 46.03 -80.87 -43.65
CA LEU A 816 46.00 -82.33 -43.52
C LEU A 816 45.80 -83.04 -44.87
N VAL A 817 44.99 -82.47 -45.77
CA VAL A 817 44.72 -83.03 -47.11
C VAL A 817 45.85 -82.74 -48.12
N SER A 818 46.57 -81.61 -47.98
CA SER A 818 47.77 -81.32 -48.78
C SER A 818 49.04 -82.05 -48.31
N GLY A 819 48.97 -82.73 -47.15
CA GLY A 819 49.87 -83.82 -46.79
C GLY A 819 51.14 -83.46 -46.01
N SER A 820 51.45 -82.17 -45.78
CA SER A 820 52.72 -81.78 -45.14
C SER A 820 52.87 -82.38 -43.74
N MET A 821 51.82 -82.35 -42.91
CA MET A 821 51.87 -82.90 -41.55
C MET A 821 52.01 -84.43 -41.50
N LEU A 822 51.70 -85.17 -42.57
CA LEU A 822 52.00 -86.61 -42.62
C LEU A 822 53.47 -86.87 -42.95
N ASP A 823 54.11 -86.00 -43.75
CA ASP A 823 55.54 -86.07 -44.02
C ASP A 823 56.34 -85.64 -42.77
N ASP A 824 55.95 -84.54 -42.10
CA ASP A 824 56.60 -84.05 -40.87
C ASP A 824 56.51 -85.08 -39.72
N VAL A 825 55.35 -85.72 -39.51
CA VAL A 825 55.15 -86.71 -38.44
C VAL A 825 55.84 -88.05 -38.74
N LEU A 826 56.07 -88.39 -40.02
CA LEU A 826 56.89 -89.55 -40.40
C LEU A 826 58.38 -89.25 -40.33
N GLY A 827 58.81 -88.03 -40.68
CA GLY A 827 60.19 -87.56 -40.51
C GLY A 827 60.64 -87.52 -39.05
N PHE A 828 59.72 -87.22 -38.12
CA PHE A 828 59.99 -87.20 -36.67
C PHE A 828 60.50 -88.53 -36.09
N PHE A 829 60.31 -89.66 -36.79
CA PHE A 829 60.80 -90.97 -36.34
C PHE A 829 62.21 -91.34 -36.85
N ASP A 830 62.77 -90.63 -37.82
CA ASP A 830 64.06 -91.00 -38.44
C ASP A 830 65.28 -90.31 -37.76
N ASP A 831 65.07 -89.21 -37.03
CA ASP A 831 66.15 -88.42 -36.38
C ASP A 831 66.32 -88.69 -34.86
N LEU A 832 65.83 -89.82 -34.35
CA LEU A 832 66.04 -90.24 -32.95
C LEU A 832 67.45 -90.81 -32.71
N SER A 833 68.51 -90.12 -33.16
CA SER A 833 69.89 -90.66 -33.10
C SER A 833 71.05 -89.68 -32.82
N GLY A 834 70.88 -88.55 -32.12
CA GLY A 834 72.07 -87.78 -31.69
C GLY A 834 71.93 -86.62 -30.70
N GLY A 835 72.55 -86.78 -29.50
CA GLY A 835 73.34 -85.71 -28.86
C GLY A 835 72.63 -84.72 -27.91
N PHE A 836 73.05 -84.70 -26.64
CA PHE A 836 72.68 -83.66 -25.67
C PHE A 836 73.35 -82.30 -25.98
N GLY A 837 72.64 -81.21 -25.70
CA GLY A 837 73.16 -79.84 -25.59
C GLY A 837 72.33 -79.03 -24.58
N PHE A 838 72.96 -78.09 -23.88
CA PHE A 838 72.35 -77.28 -22.81
C PHE A 838 72.56 -75.78 -23.08
N ASP A 839 71.82 -74.97 -22.32
CA ASP A 839 72.04 -73.56 -21.96
C ASP A 839 71.65 -72.38 -22.89
N ASP A 840 71.08 -71.41 -22.18
CA ASP A 840 71.04 -69.95 -22.29
C ASP A 840 70.35 -69.17 -23.43
N ALA A 841 69.83 -68.01 -22.99
CA ALA A 841 69.39 -66.88 -23.82
C ALA A 841 70.51 -65.81 -23.88
N PRO A 842 70.42 -64.78 -24.74
CA PRO A 842 69.61 -63.61 -24.36
C PRO A 842 68.92 -62.87 -25.54
N THR A 843 68.18 -61.82 -25.19
CA THR A 843 67.74 -60.72 -26.07
C THR A 843 68.90 -59.84 -26.54
N GLU A 844 68.75 -59.10 -27.65
CA GLU A 844 69.03 -57.63 -27.67
C GLU A 844 68.57 -56.87 -28.95
N GLU A 845 68.19 -55.60 -28.72
CA GLU A 845 68.24 -54.36 -29.54
C GLU A 845 67.69 -54.18 -30.97
N GLY A 846 67.31 -52.93 -31.25
CA GLY A 846 66.78 -52.42 -32.53
C GLY A 846 66.17 -50.99 -32.44
N VAL A 847 66.86 -50.03 -31.82
CA VAL A 847 66.35 -48.70 -31.36
C VAL A 847 66.71 -47.55 -32.34
N VAL A 848 66.40 -46.28 -31.98
CA VAL A 848 66.87 -44.95 -32.50
C VAL A 848 65.88 -44.22 -33.44
N HIS A 849 65.41 -42.97 -33.24
CA HIS A 849 65.57 -41.89 -32.21
C HIS A 849 64.33 -40.90 -32.30
N VAL A 850 63.89 -40.01 -31.37
CA VAL A 850 64.43 -39.35 -30.13
C VAL A 850 65.34 -38.11 -30.44
N PRO A 851 65.45 -36.97 -29.70
CA PRO A 851 64.66 -36.25 -28.65
C PRO A 851 64.57 -34.69 -28.94
N PRO A 852 64.63 -33.67 -28.02
CA PRO A 852 64.51 -33.62 -26.53
C PRO A 852 63.81 -32.41 -25.80
N ASP A 853 63.46 -32.67 -24.53
CA ASP A 853 63.80 -31.96 -23.25
C ASP A 853 63.01 -30.88 -22.47
N GLU A 854 63.23 -31.02 -21.14
CA GLU A 854 63.20 -30.05 -20.00
C GLU A 854 61.90 -29.29 -19.66
N SER A 855 61.53 -28.99 -18.40
CA SER A 855 62.05 -29.26 -17.02
C SER A 855 60.97 -28.83 -15.99
N ALA A 856 60.93 -29.15 -14.68
CA ALA A 856 61.51 -30.19 -13.80
C ALA A 856 60.76 -30.17 -12.43
N VAL A 857 61.26 -30.87 -11.39
CA VAL A 857 60.77 -30.83 -9.96
C VAL A 857 61.97 -30.49 -9.04
N PRO A 858 61.78 -30.09 -7.75
CA PRO A 858 61.96 -31.07 -6.67
C PRO A 858 61.17 -30.85 -5.34
N ASP A 859 60.99 -31.97 -4.62
CA ASP A 859 61.01 -32.25 -3.16
C ASP A 859 60.99 -31.12 -2.10
N GLU A 860 60.26 -31.35 -0.98
CA GLU A 860 60.86 -31.81 0.31
C GLU A 860 59.77 -32.41 1.24
N VAL A 861 60.16 -33.15 2.29
CA VAL A 861 59.26 -33.88 3.22
C VAL A 861 59.33 -33.30 4.63
N THR A 862 58.18 -33.11 5.29
CA THR A 862 58.11 -33.03 6.76
C THR A 862 56.75 -33.48 7.29
N VAL A 863 56.74 -34.18 8.43
CA VAL A 863 55.54 -34.55 9.20
C VAL A 863 55.65 -33.94 10.59
N PRO A 864 54.58 -33.34 11.10
CA PRO A 864 54.18 -33.63 12.48
C PRO A 864 52.67 -33.88 12.63
N ASP A 865 52.28 -34.49 13.74
CA ASP A 865 50.89 -34.59 14.19
C ASP A 865 50.32 -33.22 14.57
N GLU A 866 49.06 -32.96 14.21
CA GLU A 866 47.98 -32.60 15.15
C GLU A 866 46.63 -32.49 14.43
N VAL A 867 45.61 -33.24 14.88
CA VAL A 867 44.23 -33.12 14.36
C VAL A 867 43.50 -32.01 15.13
N VAL A 868 43.74 -30.76 14.74
CA VAL A 868 42.97 -29.61 15.23
C VAL A 868 41.69 -29.51 14.42
N VAL A 869 40.58 -29.97 15.01
CA VAL A 869 39.23 -29.62 14.53
C VAL A 869 39.09 -28.10 14.64
N SER A 870 39.07 -27.43 13.50
CA SER A 870 38.99 -25.96 13.41
C SER A 870 37.54 -25.52 13.19
N ASP A 871 37.11 -24.48 13.89
CA ASP A 871 35.71 -24.02 13.93
C ASP A 871 35.05 -23.84 12.55
N GLU A 872 33.82 -24.35 12.43
CA GLU A 872 32.89 -23.89 11.40
C GLU A 872 32.47 -22.44 11.71
N ARG A 873 33.03 -21.49 10.96
CA ARG A 873 32.76 -20.05 11.16
C ARG A 873 31.27 -19.73 11.09
N ALA A 874 30.77 -19.05 12.12
CA ALA A 874 29.50 -18.35 12.09
C ALA A 874 29.49 -17.24 11.01
N PRO A 875 28.32 -16.88 10.45
CA PRO A 875 28.21 -15.78 9.49
C PRO A 875 28.41 -14.42 10.19
N GLU A 876 29.48 -13.71 9.86
CA GLU A 876 29.80 -12.38 10.41
C GLU A 876 28.95 -11.28 9.74
N GLY A 877 27.79 -10.98 10.32
CA GLY A 877 27.12 -9.68 10.17
C GLY A 877 27.56 -8.69 11.26
N PRO A 878 27.48 -7.36 11.04
CA PRO A 878 27.72 -6.38 12.10
C PRO A 878 26.56 -6.36 13.10
N ILE A 879 26.67 -7.18 14.15
CA ILE A 879 25.73 -7.18 15.29
C ILE A 879 25.93 -5.91 16.11
N ASP A 880 24.84 -5.27 16.54
CA ASP A 880 24.88 -4.15 17.48
C ASP A 880 25.56 -4.59 18.80
N PRO A 881 26.52 -3.84 19.37
CA PRO A 881 27.18 -4.20 20.63
C PRO A 881 26.23 -4.33 21.82
N ASP A 882 25.07 -3.66 21.82
CA ASP A 882 24.02 -3.88 22.84
C ASP A 882 23.37 -5.26 22.67
N LEU A 883 22.98 -5.59 21.43
CA LEU A 883 22.39 -6.88 21.09
C LEU A 883 23.37 -8.05 21.35
N ALA A 884 24.65 -7.88 21.05
CA ALA A 884 25.69 -8.86 21.39
C ALA A 884 25.82 -9.04 22.91
N SER A 885 25.81 -7.95 23.68
CA SER A 885 25.87 -8.00 25.15
C SER A 885 24.63 -8.71 25.75
N ARG A 886 23.45 -8.51 25.16
CA ARG A 886 22.22 -9.24 25.53
C ARG A 886 22.32 -10.72 25.16
N MET A 887 22.83 -11.07 23.99
CA MET A 887 23.01 -12.47 23.57
C MET A 887 23.90 -13.26 24.55
N ASP A 888 25.01 -12.69 25.01
CA ASP A 888 25.86 -13.34 26.02
C ASP A 888 25.16 -13.44 27.39
N ALA A 889 24.45 -12.39 27.83
CA ALA A 889 23.68 -12.42 29.09
C ALA A 889 22.54 -13.47 29.10
N TYR A 890 21.95 -13.76 27.94
CA TYR A 890 20.94 -14.81 27.77
C TYR A 890 21.55 -16.22 27.62
N ARG A 891 22.81 -16.32 27.19
CA ARG A 891 23.57 -17.58 27.06
C ARG A 891 24.04 -18.14 28.40
N GLU A 892 24.21 -17.29 29.42
CA GLU A 892 24.57 -17.72 30.79
C GLU A 892 23.36 -18.27 31.60
N LEU A 893 22.16 -18.36 31.02
CA LEU A 893 20.96 -18.83 31.72
C LEU A 893 20.77 -20.35 31.63
N GLU A 894 20.56 -20.97 32.79
CA GLU A 894 20.31 -22.41 32.93
C GLU A 894 19.04 -22.82 32.13
N GLY A 895 19.18 -23.83 31.26
CA GLY A 895 18.12 -24.31 30.37
C GLY A 895 18.17 -23.79 28.92
N VAL A 896 18.98 -22.77 28.61
CA VAL A 896 19.16 -22.24 27.23
C VAL A 896 20.29 -22.98 26.51
N ASP A 897 19.97 -23.64 25.39
CA ASP A 897 20.94 -24.39 24.57
C ASP A 897 21.61 -23.52 23.50
N ALA A 898 20.92 -22.49 22.98
CA ALA A 898 21.46 -21.60 21.95
C ALA A 898 20.73 -20.25 21.91
N VAL A 899 21.45 -19.20 21.51
CA VAL A 899 20.89 -17.85 21.31
C VAL A 899 21.29 -17.34 19.92
N PHE A 900 20.31 -16.82 19.18
CA PHE A 900 20.47 -16.30 17.81
C PHE A 900 19.87 -14.90 17.70
N ALA A 901 20.53 -14.01 16.95
CA ALA A 901 19.93 -12.78 16.43
C ALA A 901 19.46 -13.01 15.00
N VAL A 902 18.31 -12.45 14.65
CA VAL A 902 17.61 -12.65 13.36
C VAL A 902 17.12 -11.31 12.83
N ASP A 903 17.15 -11.09 11.51
CA ASP A 903 16.51 -9.92 10.90
C ASP A 903 14.98 -10.09 10.76
N GLY A 904 14.26 -9.00 10.50
CA GLY A 904 12.82 -9.03 10.21
C GLY A 904 12.43 -9.79 8.94
N GLY A 905 13.40 -10.30 8.17
CA GLY A 905 13.21 -11.22 7.05
C GLY A 905 13.45 -12.69 7.41
N GLY A 906 13.68 -13.01 8.69
CA GLY A 906 13.90 -14.37 9.18
C GLY A 906 15.30 -14.93 8.93
N ARG A 907 16.30 -14.09 8.63
CA ARG A 907 17.70 -14.52 8.40
C ARG A 907 18.53 -14.37 9.67
N PRO A 908 19.37 -15.35 10.05
CA PRO A 908 20.26 -15.20 11.20
C PRO A 908 21.33 -14.12 10.92
N LEU A 909 21.38 -13.12 11.79
CA LEU A 909 22.42 -12.08 11.82
C LEU A 909 23.67 -12.53 12.60
N GLY A 910 23.52 -13.54 13.46
CA GLY A 910 24.57 -14.17 14.24
C GLY A 910 23.99 -15.08 15.33
N GLY A 911 24.83 -15.86 15.99
CA GLY A 911 24.38 -16.76 17.06
C GLY A 911 25.52 -17.49 17.75
N ALA A 912 25.27 -17.92 19.00
CA ALA A 912 26.21 -18.68 19.80
C ALA A 912 25.51 -19.87 20.47
N LEU A 913 26.13 -21.04 20.40
CA LEU A 913 25.70 -22.23 21.14
C LEU A 913 26.14 -22.13 22.60
N ALA A 914 25.27 -22.53 23.53
CA ALA A 914 25.67 -22.91 24.88
C ALA A 914 26.34 -24.29 24.84
N GLY A 915 27.18 -24.59 25.84
CA GLY A 915 28.10 -25.73 25.79
C GLY A 915 27.46 -27.10 26.05
N ALA A 916 26.67 -27.64 25.10
CA ALA A 916 26.06 -28.97 25.19
C ALA A 916 26.56 -29.92 24.06
N PRO A 917 27.35 -30.97 24.35
CA PRO A 917 28.08 -31.74 23.33
C PRO A 917 27.25 -32.83 22.61
N THR A 918 25.92 -32.76 22.63
CA THR A 918 25.03 -33.84 22.14
C THR A 918 23.80 -33.37 21.34
N VAL A 919 23.78 -32.14 20.84
CA VAL A 919 22.77 -31.67 19.88
C VAL A 919 23.29 -31.85 18.46
N ASP A 920 22.51 -32.51 17.59
CA ASP A 920 22.75 -32.55 16.15
C ASP A 920 22.48 -31.15 15.57
N VAL A 921 23.55 -30.36 15.43
CA VAL A 921 23.49 -28.94 15.04
C VAL A 921 22.82 -28.76 13.68
N ALA A 922 23.06 -29.68 12.74
CA ALA A 922 22.43 -29.64 11.42
C ALA A 922 20.91 -29.88 11.51
N ALA A 923 20.47 -30.82 12.36
CA ALA A 923 19.05 -31.06 12.59
C ALA A 923 18.37 -29.87 13.32
N ALA A 924 19.05 -29.28 14.31
CA ALA A 924 18.55 -28.11 15.03
C ALA A 924 18.41 -26.89 14.10
N VAL A 925 19.49 -26.49 13.42
CA VAL A 925 19.48 -25.35 12.49
C VAL A 925 18.48 -25.56 11.34
N SER A 926 18.36 -26.78 10.80
CA SER A 926 17.37 -27.10 9.76
C SER A 926 15.92 -27.00 10.27
N ALA A 927 15.64 -27.48 11.49
CA ALA A 927 14.33 -27.33 12.11
C ALA A 927 13.97 -25.85 12.34
N THR A 928 14.90 -25.06 12.89
CA THR A 928 14.69 -23.63 13.13
C THR A 928 14.55 -22.86 11.81
N ALA A 929 15.35 -23.16 10.78
CA ALA A 929 15.20 -22.58 9.43
C ALA A 929 13.95 -23.05 8.68
N SER A 930 13.29 -24.13 9.12
CA SER A 930 11.95 -24.51 8.67
C SER A 930 10.88 -23.70 9.40
N ALA A 931 11.01 -23.54 10.72
CA ALA A 931 10.12 -22.71 11.54
C ALA A 931 10.13 -21.24 11.09
N PHE A 932 11.30 -20.62 10.87
CA PHE A 932 11.40 -19.25 10.33
C PHE A 932 10.67 -19.07 9.00
N ARG A 933 10.74 -20.06 8.08
CA ARG A 933 10.04 -20.01 6.79
C ARG A 933 8.52 -20.20 6.91
N GLN A 934 8.03 -20.86 7.96
CA GLN A 934 6.60 -20.95 8.24
C GLN A 934 6.09 -19.68 8.95
N LEU A 935 6.82 -19.19 9.95
CA LEU A 935 6.49 -17.97 10.70
C LEU A 935 6.56 -16.70 9.85
N GLY A 936 7.40 -16.67 8.81
CA GLY A 936 7.40 -15.60 7.80
C GLY A 936 6.06 -15.39 7.07
N THR A 937 5.12 -16.35 7.15
CA THR A 937 3.74 -16.18 6.63
C THR A 937 2.75 -15.64 7.67
N ILE A 938 3.20 -15.40 8.90
CA ILE A 938 2.43 -14.91 10.05
C ILE A 938 2.89 -13.49 10.46
N TRP A 939 4.18 -13.17 10.27
CA TRP A 939 4.80 -11.92 10.74
C TRP A 939 4.43 -10.62 10.00
N GLU A 940 3.66 -10.65 8.90
CA GLU A 940 3.13 -9.42 8.28
C GLU A 940 2.11 -8.68 9.18
N ALA A 941 1.63 -9.31 10.25
CA ALA A 941 0.82 -8.67 11.28
C ALA A 941 1.69 -8.27 12.49
N GLY A 942 2.03 -6.97 12.58
CA GLY A 942 2.86 -6.41 13.65
C GLY A 942 2.30 -6.69 15.06
N SER A 943 2.95 -7.61 15.77
CA SER A 943 2.55 -8.15 17.07
C SER A 943 3.70 -7.97 18.05
N ALA A 944 3.59 -6.99 18.95
CA ALA A 944 4.63 -6.64 19.93
C ALA A 944 4.61 -7.55 21.17
N ASP A 945 4.65 -8.88 20.96
CA ASP A 945 4.46 -9.88 22.02
C ASP A 945 5.54 -10.97 21.93
N VAL A 946 5.91 -11.54 23.08
CA VAL A 946 6.91 -12.61 23.16
C VAL A 946 6.30 -13.91 22.67
N ILE A 947 6.88 -14.48 21.60
CA ILE A 947 6.39 -15.69 20.95
C ILE A 947 7.07 -16.91 21.59
N ASP A 948 6.26 -17.88 22.02
CA ASP A 948 6.71 -19.22 22.44
C ASP A 948 6.25 -20.25 21.41
N LEU A 949 7.20 -21.00 20.84
CA LEU A 949 6.95 -22.06 19.87
C LEU A 949 7.56 -23.39 20.34
N ALA A 950 6.69 -24.32 20.75
CA ALA A 950 7.09 -25.68 21.09
C ALA A 950 7.60 -26.46 19.86
N LEU A 951 8.87 -26.86 19.89
CA LEU A 951 9.49 -27.77 18.91
C LEU A 951 9.57 -29.20 19.50
N PRO A 952 9.80 -30.26 18.70
CA PRO A 952 9.71 -31.65 19.17
C PRO A 952 10.69 -32.09 20.28
N ARG A 953 11.65 -31.24 20.68
CA ARG A 953 12.65 -31.48 21.75
C ARG A 953 13.09 -30.23 22.51
N HIS A 954 12.63 -29.04 22.13
CA HIS A 954 13.05 -27.75 22.68
C HIS A 954 11.87 -26.76 22.57
N HIS A 955 11.92 -25.63 23.25
CA HIS A 955 11.09 -24.47 22.93
C HIS A 955 11.92 -23.40 22.21
N LEU A 956 11.29 -22.67 21.30
CA LEU A 956 11.88 -21.50 20.65
C LEU A 956 11.14 -20.26 21.16
N LEU A 957 11.81 -19.49 22.03
CA LEU A 957 11.32 -18.21 22.53
C LEU A 957 11.85 -17.08 21.63
N MET A 958 10.99 -16.16 21.21
CA MET A 958 11.37 -15.04 20.35
C MET A 958 10.86 -13.69 20.87
N VAL A 959 11.72 -12.67 20.83
CA VAL A 959 11.45 -11.29 21.27
C VAL A 959 11.85 -10.30 20.17
N PRO A 960 11.00 -9.33 19.79
CA PRO A 960 11.38 -8.28 18.86
C PRO A 960 12.38 -7.28 19.47
N THR A 961 13.39 -6.89 18.70
CA THR A 961 14.43 -5.93 19.10
C THR A 961 14.23 -4.57 18.43
N ARG A 962 14.73 -3.50 19.07
CA ARG A 962 14.58 -2.11 18.61
C ARG A 962 15.12 -1.84 17.20
N GLY A 963 16.02 -2.69 16.68
CA GLY A 963 16.55 -2.60 15.31
C GLY A 963 15.69 -3.25 14.22
N GLY A 964 14.47 -3.70 14.51
CA GLY A 964 13.64 -4.43 13.55
C GLY A 964 14.07 -5.88 13.31
N GLY A 965 14.86 -6.43 14.24
CA GLY A 965 15.22 -7.85 14.29
C GLY A 965 14.48 -8.59 15.41
N HIS A 966 14.82 -9.86 15.59
CA HIS A 966 14.31 -10.71 16.67
C HIS A 966 15.47 -11.42 17.37
N LEU A 967 15.45 -11.46 18.70
CA LEU A 967 16.29 -12.34 19.51
C LEU A 967 15.54 -13.67 19.66
N ALA A 968 16.20 -14.79 19.36
CA ALA A 968 15.63 -16.13 19.39
C ALA A 968 16.46 -17.05 20.29
N LEU A 969 15.82 -17.62 21.32
CA LEU A 969 16.43 -18.53 22.28
C LEU A 969 15.89 -19.95 22.07
N LEU A 970 16.78 -20.92 21.94
CA LEU A 970 16.44 -22.34 21.96
C LEU A 970 16.59 -22.85 23.40
N VAL A 971 15.51 -23.34 23.99
CA VAL A 971 15.43 -23.78 25.39
C VAL A 971 15.19 -25.29 25.42
N GLY A 972 16.16 -26.05 25.94
CA GLY A 972 16.05 -27.51 26.09
C GLY A 972 15.32 -27.94 27.36
N ASP A 973 15.41 -27.13 28.42
CA ASP A 973 14.72 -27.40 29.68
C ASP A 973 13.29 -26.81 29.68
N LEU A 974 12.30 -27.69 29.62
CA LEU A 974 10.88 -27.33 29.63
C LEU A 974 10.45 -26.63 30.93
N ASP A 975 11.11 -26.90 32.06
CA ASP A 975 10.78 -26.28 33.34
C ASP A 975 11.32 -24.83 33.43
N ALA A 976 12.30 -24.47 32.60
CA ALA A 976 12.85 -23.11 32.51
C ALA A 976 11.99 -22.15 31.64
N VAL A 977 11.24 -22.68 30.66
CA VAL A 977 10.47 -21.90 29.67
C VAL A 977 9.56 -20.82 30.29
N PRO A 978 8.78 -21.07 31.37
CA PRO A 978 7.89 -20.05 31.94
C PRO A 978 8.66 -18.89 32.59
N ALA A 979 9.79 -19.19 33.24
CA ALA A 979 10.62 -18.18 33.89
C ALA A 979 11.35 -17.29 32.86
N LEU A 980 11.90 -17.91 31.81
CA LEU A 980 12.51 -17.20 30.69
C LEU A 980 11.49 -16.32 29.97
N THR A 981 10.31 -16.85 29.63
CA THR A 981 9.24 -16.09 28.96
C THR A 981 8.76 -14.89 29.79
N THR A 982 8.69 -15.03 31.11
CA THR A 982 8.30 -13.93 32.01
C THR A 982 9.36 -12.83 32.01
N ARG A 983 10.64 -13.19 32.19
CA ARG A 983 11.78 -12.26 32.19
C ARG A 983 11.93 -11.53 30.84
N LEU A 984 11.71 -12.24 29.73
CA LEU A 984 11.75 -11.67 28.38
C LEU A 984 10.62 -10.64 28.15
N ARG A 985 9.43 -10.83 28.74
CA ARG A 985 8.37 -9.81 28.76
C ARG A 985 8.73 -8.62 29.65
N GLU A 986 9.19 -8.85 30.86
CA GLU A 986 9.59 -7.77 31.80
C GLU A 986 10.69 -6.87 31.21
N GLU A 987 11.64 -7.43 30.46
CA GLU A 987 12.67 -6.67 29.75
C GLU A 987 12.10 -5.89 28.55
N HIS A 988 11.17 -6.48 27.78
CA HIS A 988 10.54 -5.82 26.62
C HIS A 988 9.58 -4.69 27.03
N ASP A 989 8.69 -4.95 27.98
CA ASP A 989 7.73 -3.96 28.49
C ASP A 989 8.48 -2.75 29.08
N GLY A 990 9.54 -3.00 29.85
CA GLY A 990 10.43 -1.96 30.38
C GLY A 990 11.21 -1.17 29.32
N GLU A 991 11.48 -1.75 28.15
CA GLU A 991 12.02 -1.00 27.00
C GLU A 991 10.95 -0.12 26.32
N THR A 992 9.68 -0.53 26.29
CA THR A 992 8.61 0.27 25.65
C THR A 992 8.19 1.50 26.44
N ASP A 993 8.12 1.42 27.78
CA ASP A 993 7.68 2.51 28.67
C ASP A 993 8.68 3.69 28.74
N SER A 994 9.83 3.58 28.04
CA SER A 994 10.91 4.57 27.98
C SER A 994 10.89 5.48 26.74
N ALA A 995 9.97 5.26 25.80
CA ALA A 995 9.84 6.06 24.58
C ALA A 995 8.59 6.97 24.62
N PRO A 996 8.69 8.28 24.33
CA PRO A 996 7.51 9.10 24.14
C PRO A 996 6.80 8.70 22.84
N LEU A 997 5.50 8.37 22.94
CA LEU A 997 4.65 8.11 21.76
C LEU A 997 4.54 9.38 20.92
N GLY A 998 4.97 9.29 19.65
CA GLY A 998 4.91 10.35 18.63
C GLY A 998 4.52 9.78 17.27
#